data_AF-A0A3N2P3Z5-F1
#
_entry.id   AF-A0A3N2P3Z5-F1
#
_cell.length_a   1.000
_cell.length_b   1.000
_cell.length_c   1.000
_cell.angle_alpha   90.00
_cell.angle_beta   90.00
_cell.angle_gamma   90.00
#
_symmetry.space_group_name_H-M   'P 1'
#
loop_
_entity.id
_entity.type
_entity.pdbx_description
1 polymer ?
#
loop_
_entity_poly.entity_id
_entity_poly.type
_entity_poly.pdbx_seq_one_letter_code
_entity_poly.pdbx_strand_id
1 'polypeptide(L)'
;MPTMTRTVIPRAGRRGRAAVVIAAGLTVLAPVAVATTASAGTGPDQAAVNSVAAADSAADTPSPRATAYPIPSDAVFVSPSGSDSAPGTEAQPLRTLAAAIGKVPAGGTIVMRGGVYREGLGGVNKRITVQPYPNENVQLKGSDVITAWTRDGNYWRATSWTSPLCQTCYHEDAIDPDAPLAGRPDQVFRNGTPLEQVGRPEELGPGKFYVDETTKALYVGDNPSGAVIEASSRWRAMLLNPSAAGSVIRGLTFTEYAPHWNEDQLAVLIVNAPDSVIENNVFTRSAGRSLGVFNTGVKVIGNQVVDNGGAGANFNRAHNVVVEGNTFSRNNTAGFDTKTCGSVCTIAGLKMAHTANPTVRNNVFADNKGTGYWCDLGCTDGVITGNTVVNNAPNGIYWEVSSRATISDNRIEGNERGIKVSGSDHVTITNNRFSGNAIQLGVYDDPRSPSSDSYSAGLGLTWDTTDTVITANTIAGTSKTTLLLETNRTAQVNAAQMIGRATDNSVSGNQTIHWCPSSTCTRYTTIAAFASATGIPFGTVTSTPPTNHLTDPGFEANPPVWGTFGPATVLTPVSTARTGAQALQIATTGTPPVTAGATSPSPQLRTVAGRTYTASCWVRSASRITARIRVQEYTPNWQAVTGPTESAGVTLADPNTWYQVTLTHTATTSDNLLPLSVFSHNLTPGGPTLLVDDCTLNG
;
A
#
# COMPACT_ATOMS: atom_id res chain seq x y z
N MET A 1 -47.85 8.20 1.15
CA MET A 1 -48.36 8.00 -0.22
C MET A 1 -48.06 9.28 -0.99
N PRO A 2 -47.43 9.21 -2.18
CA PRO A 2 -47.87 8.38 -3.30
C PRO A 2 -46.89 7.29 -3.72
N THR A 3 -47.48 6.27 -4.32
CA THR A 3 -46.95 5.03 -4.88
C THR A 3 -46.37 5.29 -6.28
N MET A 4 -45.11 4.90 -6.51
CA MET A 4 -44.58 4.71 -7.87
C MET A 4 -44.41 3.22 -8.14
N THR A 5 -45.25 2.72 -9.04
CA THR A 5 -45.22 1.38 -9.62
C THR A 5 -43.98 1.23 -10.50
N ARG A 6 -43.14 0.23 -10.19
CA ARG A 6 -41.94 -0.12 -10.97
C ARG A 6 -42.33 -1.18 -12.02
N THR A 7 -42.33 -0.78 -13.29
CA THR A 7 -42.56 -1.65 -14.44
C THR A 7 -41.35 -2.56 -14.65
N VAL A 8 -41.54 -3.88 -14.60
CA VAL A 8 -40.52 -4.90 -14.86
C VAL A 8 -40.40 -5.12 -16.37
N ILE A 9 -39.20 -4.93 -16.93
CA ILE A 9 -38.84 -5.34 -18.29
C ILE A 9 -38.03 -6.64 -18.18
N PRO A 10 -38.46 -7.78 -18.76
CA PRO A 10 -37.67 -9.01 -18.74
C PRO A 10 -36.54 -8.94 -19.76
N ARG A 11 -35.29 -9.18 -19.34
CA ARG A 11 -34.15 -9.36 -20.25
C ARG A 11 -33.89 -10.84 -20.52
N ALA A 12 -33.65 -11.12 -21.80
CA ALA A 12 -33.49 -12.42 -22.42
C ALA A 12 -32.27 -13.21 -21.91
N GLY A 13 -32.47 -14.52 -21.74
CA GLY A 13 -31.46 -15.49 -21.33
C GLY A 13 -30.30 -15.62 -22.33
N ARG A 14 -29.09 -15.77 -21.80
CA ARG A 14 -27.89 -16.12 -22.58
C ARG A 14 -27.50 -17.57 -22.33
N ARG A 15 -27.27 -18.26 -23.45
CA ARG A 15 -26.92 -19.67 -23.60
C ARG A 15 -25.51 -19.95 -23.05
N GLY A 16 -25.37 -21.12 -22.44
CA GLY A 16 -24.13 -21.65 -21.89
C GLY A 16 -23.03 -21.87 -22.93
N ARG A 17 -21.79 -21.84 -22.46
CA ARG A 17 -20.62 -22.32 -23.18
C ARG A 17 -19.84 -23.31 -22.32
N ALA A 18 -19.40 -24.36 -23.00
CA ALA A 18 -18.85 -25.59 -22.48
C ALA A 18 -17.49 -25.42 -21.78
N ALA A 19 -17.28 -26.26 -20.78
CA ALA A 19 -16.02 -26.49 -20.10
C ALA A 19 -15.00 -27.17 -21.03
N VAL A 20 -13.74 -26.73 -20.95
CA VAL A 20 -12.57 -27.44 -21.48
C VAL A 20 -11.65 -27.74 -20.31
N VAL A 21 -11.42 -29.04 -20.10
CA VAL A 21 -10.50 -29.62 -19.11
C VAL A 21 -9.09 -29.56 -19.67
N ILE A 22 -8.13 -29.00 -18.92
CA ILE A 22 -6.70 -29.16 -19.18
C ILE A 22 -6.04 -29.67 -17.90
N ALA A 23 -5.41 -30.84 -18.02
CA ALA A 23 -4.74 -31.57 -16.95
C ALA A 23 -3.42 -30.90 -16.53
N ALA A 24 -3.18 -30.84 -15.23
CA ALA A 24 -1.95 -30.33 -14.60
C ALA A 24 -0.88 -31.43 -14.51
N GLY A 25 0.35 -31.11 -14.92
CA GLY A 25 1.55 -31.89 -14.63
C GLY A 25 2.34 -31.22 -13.50
N LEU A 26 2.43 -31.90 -12.35
CA LEU A 26 3.11 -31.45 -11.14
C LEU A 26 4.57 -31.95 -11.15
N THR A 27 5.55 -31.06 -10.95
CA THR A 27 6.92 -31.44 -10.58
C THR A 27 7.31 -30.73 -9.29
N VAL A 28 7.69 -31.52 -8.29
CA VAL A 28 8.06 -31.09 -6.93
C VAL A 28 9.59 -31.04 -6.84
N LEU A 29 10.13 -29.91 -6.39
CA LEU A 29 11.53 -29.77 -5.96
C LEU A 29 11.55 -29.16 -4.56
N ALA A 30 12.10 -29.90 -3.60
CA ALA A 30 12.25 -29.53 -2.20
C ALA A 30 13.44 -28.57 -1.98
N PRO A 31 13.39 -27.62 -1.03
CA PRO A 31 14.57 -26.87 -0.62
C PRO A 31 15.26 -27.50 0.61
N VAL A 32 16.59 -27.53 0.55
CA VAL A 32 17.48 -27.87 1.68
C VAL A 32 17.73 -26.59 2.49
N ALA A 33 17.52 -26.67 3.80
CA ALA A 33 17.84 -25.59 4.74
C ALA A 33 19.31 -25.69 5.21
N VAL A 34 20.01 -24.56 5.26
CA VAL A 34 21.29 -24.42 5.96
C VAL A 34 21.18 -23.22 6.92
N ALA A 35 21.45 -23.46 8.19
CA ALA A 35 21.46 -22.47 9.26
C ALA A 35 22.87 -21.93 9.51
N THR A 36 23.02 -20.62 9.72
CA THR A 36 24.17 -20.01 10.41
C THR A 36 23.73 -18.74 11.18
N THR A 37 24.43 -18.47 12.28
CA THR A 37 24.06 -17.63 13.43
C THR A 37 24.83 -16.29 13.51
N ALA A 38 24.13 -15.22 13.98
CA ALA A 38 24.56 -13.97 14.66
C ALA A 38 25.57 -13.02 13.92
N SER A 39 25.61 -11.68 14.08
CA SER A 39 25.29 -10.74 15.18
C SER A 39 25.11 -9.30 14.63
N ALA A 40 24.42 -8.45 15.39
CA ALA A 40 23.88 -7.13 15.05
C ALA A 40 24.86 -5.93 15.07
N GLY A 41 24.46 -4.87 14.35
CA GLY A 41 24.92 -3.48 14.48
C GLY A 41 23.88 -2.52 13.87
N THR A 42 23.32 -1.63 14.68
CA THR A 42 22.03 -0.93 14.51
C THR A 42 22.08 0.35 13.66
N GLY A 43 21.14 0.48 12.70
CA GLY A 43 20.72 1.70 12.00
C GLY A 43 19.19 1.72 11.82
N PRO A 44 18.55 2.87 11.56
CA PRO A 44 17.13 3.09 11.88
C PRO A 44 16.17 2.34 10.95
N ASP A 45 15.23 1.65 11.60
CA ASP A 45 13.87 1.28 11.16
C ASP A 45 13.68 0.45 9.87
N GLN A 46 14.31 -0.73 9.82
CA GLN A 46 13.79 -1.87 9.03
C GLN A 46 12.80 -2.75 9.83
N ALA A 47 12.50 -2.40 11.09
CA ALA A 47 11.65 -3.21 11.96
C ALA A 47 10.18 -3.22 11.52
N ALA A 48 9.68 -2.14 10.91
CA ALA A 48 8.29 -2.06 10.45
C ALA A 48 8.00 -2.80 9.13
N VAL A 49 9.02 -3.10 8.32
CA VAL A 49 8.83 -3.76 7.01
C VAL A 49 8.86 -5.28 7.14
N ASN A 50 9.67 -5.82 8.07
CA ASN A 50 9.77 -7.26 8.30
C ASN A 50 8.70 -7.81 9.26
N SER A 51 8.00 -6.97 10.04
CA SER A 51 6.90 -7.41 10.89
C SER A 51 5.61 -7.72 10.13
N VAL A 52 5.48 -7.27 8.87
CA VAL A 52 4.26 -7.50 8.06
C VAL A 52 4.33 -8.82 7.29
N ALA A 53 5.53 -9.38 7.09
CA ALA A 53 5.73 -10.63 6.34
C ALA A 53 5.83 -11.88 7.22
N ALA A 54 5.90 -11.73 8.56
CA ALA A 54 6.15 -12.84 9.48
C ALA A 54 5.16 -12.92 10.68
N ALA A 55 4.07 -12.15 10.66
CA ALA A 55 3.00 -12.28 11.65
C ALA A 55 1.80 -13.05 11.05
N ASP A 56 1.44 -14.11 11.76
CA ASP A 56 0.16 -14.84 11.77
C ASP A 56 -0.08 -15.92 10.70
N SER A 57 0.09 -17.16 11.18
CA SER A 57 -0.89 -18.21 10.92
C SER A 57 -2.29 -17.67 11.27
N ALA A 58 -3.30 -17.98 10.47
CA ALA A 58 -4.67 -17.49 10.61
C ALA A 58 -5.41 -17.90 11.92
N ALA A 59 -4.70 -18.36 12.95
CA ALA A 59 -5.24 -18.86 14.22
C ALA A 59 -5.32 -17.78 15.31
N ASP A 60 -4.32 -16.90 15.47
CA ASP A 60 -4.31 -15.94 16.59
C ASP A 60 -4.97 -14.60 16.22
N THR A 61 -5.74 -14.04 17.17
CA THR A 61 -6.32 -12.71 17.02
C THR A 61 -5.20 -11.67 17.14
N PRO A 62 -5.01 -10.77 16.17
CA PRO A 62 -4.02 -9.71 16.28
C PRO A 62 -4.23 -8.89 17.55
N SER A 63 -3.15 -8.47 18.17
CA SER A 63 -3.17 -7.72 19.42
C SER A 63 -2.61 -6.31 19.24
N PRO A 64 -3.14 -5.30 19.96
CA PRO A 64 -2.57 -3.97 20.01
C PRO A 64 -1.10 -4.02 20.39
N ARG A 65 -0.32 -3.04 19.90
CA ARG A 65 1.05 -2.86 20.39
C ARG A 65 1.02 -2.67 21.90
N ALA A 66 1.83 -3.44 22.62
CA ALA A 66 1.99 -3.28 24.06
C ALA A 66 2.36 -1.82 24.37
N THR A 67 1.54 -1.17 25.18
CA THR A 67 1.64 0.24 25.54
C THR A 67 1.37 0.40 27.03
N ALA A 68 2.09 1.33 27.65
CA ALA A 68 1.98 1.66 29.07
C ALA A 68 1.47 3.10 29.21
N TYR A 69 0.19 3.30 28.92
CA TYR A 69 -0.42 4.62 29.08
C TYR A 69 -0.45 5.01 30.56
N PRO A 70 -0.15 6.28 30.91
CA PRO A 70 -0.28 6.75 32.29
C PRO A 70 -1.69 6.51 32.83
N ILE A 71 -1.76 6.10 34.11
CA ILE A 71 -3.02 5.93 34.84
C ILE A 71 -3.25 7.19 35.69
N PRO A 72 -4.29 8.00 35.41
CA PRO A 72 -4.67 9.11 36.28
C PRO A 72 -5.12 8.61 37.67
N SER A 73 -4.87 9.39 38.71
CA SER A 73 -5.25 9.03 40.08
C SER A 73 -6.76 8.91 40.30
N ASP A 74 -7.57 9.54 39.44
CA ASP A 74 -9.03 9.52 39.44
C ASP A 74 -9.61 8.55 38.40
N ALA A 75 -8.79 7.64 37.85
CA ALA A 75 -9.24 6.67 36.87
C ALA A 75 -10.30 5.70 37.44
N VAL A 76 -11.26 5.32 36.58
CA VAL A 76 -12.25 4.28 36.87
C VAL A 76 -11.79 2.97 36.25
N PHE A 77 -11.70 1.92 37.07
CA PHE A 77 -11.16 0.62 36.66
C PHE A 77 -12.27 -0.37 36.30
N VAL A 78 -12.01 -1.18 35.28
CA VAL A 78 -12.89 -2.26 34.80
C VAL A 78 -12.10 -3.56 34.73
N SER A 79 -12.70 -4.69 35.12
CA SER A 79 -12.12 -6.03 35.02
C SER A 79 -13.22 -7.06 34.71
N PRO A 80 -12.96 -8.12 33.93
CA PRO A 80 -13.97 -9.15 33.68
C PRO A 80 -14.43 -9.88 34.95
N SER A 81 -13.59 -9.89 36.00
CA SER A 81 -13.89 -10.43 37.34
C SER A 81 -14.45 -9.42 38.33
N GLY A 82 -14.67 -8.16 37.91
CA GLY A 82 -15.19 -7.09 38.74
C GLY A 82 -16.69 -7.19 39.02
N SER A 83 -17.25 -6.14 39.63
CA SER A 83 -18.71 -6.01 39.88
C SER A 83 -19.20 -4.61 39.53
N ASP A 84 -20.32 -4.48 38.83
CA ASP A 84 -20.88 -3.15 38.47
C ASP A 84 -21.38 -2.36 39.69
N SER A 85 -21.62 -3.04 40.82
CA SER A 85 -21.90 -2.41 42.11
C SER A 85 -20.65 -1.89 42.84
N ALA A 86 -19.44 -2.29 42.42
CA ALA A 86 -18.18 -1.86 43.01
C ALA A 86 -17.94 -0.35 42.79
N PRO A 87 -17.09 0.32 43.60
CA PRO A 87 -16.80 1.74 43.42
C PRO A 87 -16.04 2.06 42.12
N GLY A 88 -15.40 1.08 41.47
CA GLY A 88 -14.58 1.30 40.27
C GLY A 88 -13.16 1.75 40.57
N THR A 89 -12.64 1.40 41.75
CA THR A 89 -11.23 1.56 42.10
C THR A 89 -10.42 0.40 41.55
N GLU A 90 -9.08 0.53 41.49
CA GLU A 90 -8.23 -0.57 41.02
C GLU A 90 -8.40 -1.86 41.84
N ALA A 91 -8.57 -1.74 43.16
CA ALA A 91 -8.79 -2.87 44.06
C ALA A 91 -10.22 -3.44 44.01
N GLN A 92 -11.19 -2.63 43.59
CA GLN A 92 -12.60 -3.03 43.45
C GLN A 92 -13.14 -2.51 42.10
N PRO A 93 -12.72 -3.12 40.99
CA PRO A 93 -13.05 -2.66 39.65
C PRO A 93 -14.51 -2.97 39.31
N LEU A 94 -15.06 -2.16 38.39
CA LEU A 94 -16.33 -2.46 37.74
C LEU A 94 -16.20 -3.68 36.85
N ARG A 95 -17.32 -4.31 36.50
CA ARG A 95 -17.32 -5.47 35.61
C ARG A 95 -17.38 -5.07 34.14
N THR A 96 -18.17 -4.03 33.85
CA THR A 96 -18.52 -3.65 32.47
C THR A 96 -18.01 -2.25 32.13
N LEU A 97 -17.66 -2.07 30.85
CA LEU A 97 -17.36 -0.76 30.29
C LEU A 97 -18.60 0.14 30.34
N ALA A 98 -19.80 -0.41 30.14
CA ALA A 98 -21.05 0.34 30.30
C ALA A 98 -21.20 0.99 31.70
N ALA A 99 -20.96 0.23 32.78
CA ALA A 99 -21.00 0.77 34.13
C ALA A 99 -19.92 1.83 34.37
N ALA A 100 -18.72 1.63 33.80
CA ALA A 100 -17.63 2.59 33.91
C ALA A 100 -17.93 3.90 33.19
N ILE A 101 -18.53 3.85 32.01
CA ILE A 101 -19.03 5.05 31.30
C ILE A 101 -20.10 5.74 32.14
N GLY A 102 -20.98 5.01 32.83
CA GLY A 102 -21.96 5.59 33.75
C GLY A 102 -21.31 6.37 34.90
N LYS A 103 -20.23 5.83 35.48
CA LYS A 103 -19.58 6.36 36.68
C LYS A 103 -18.50 7.42 36.43
N VAL A 104 -17.74 7.31 35.34
CA VAL A 104 -16.62 8.23 35.07
C VAL A 104 -17.13 9.66 34.87
N PRO A 105 -16.48 10.71 35.43
CA PRO A 105 -16.83 12.09 35.10
C PRO A 105 -16.54 12.40 33.62
N ALA A 106 -17.18 13.45 33.08
CA ALA A 106 -16.84 13.91 31.73
C ALA A 106 -15.36 14.34 31.67
N GLY A 107 -14.64 13.87 30.65
CA GLY A 107 -13.19 14.02 30.50
C GLY A 107 -12.35 13.00 31.27
N GLY A 108 -12.97 12.16 32.11
CA GLY A 108 -12.25 11.18 32.91
C GLY A 108 -11.75 9.96 32.11
N THR A 109 -10.89 9.17 32.77
CA THR A 109 -10.23 8.01 32.16
C THR A 109 -10.79 6.71 32.73
N ILE A 110 -11.11 5.77 31.83
CA ILE A 110 -11.48 4.40 32.13
C ILE A 110 -10.28 3.51 31.80
N VAL A 111 -9.81 2.75 32.78
CA VAL A 111 -8.69 1.80 32.65
C VAL A 111 -9.23 0.38 32.71
N MET A 112 -9.07 -0.37 31.62
CA MET A 112 -9.59 -1.72 31.48
C MET A 112 -8.49 -2.75 31.75
N ARG A 113 -8.69 -3.64 32.72
CA ARG A 113 -7.85 -4.82 32.93
C ARG A 113 -7.99 -5.78 31.76
N GLY A 114 -6.93 -6.54 31.50
CA GLY A 114 -6.86 -7.50 30.41
C GLY A 114 -7.93 -8.58 30.50
N GLY A 115 -8.40 -9.01 29.34
CA GLY A 115 -9.42 -10.04 29.20
C GLY A 115 -10.50 -9.70 28.19
N VAL A 116 -11.54 -10.53 28.19
CA VAL A 116 -12.63 -10.50 27.21
C VAL A 116 -13.86 -9.84 27.81
N TYR A 117 -14.40 -8.85 27.09
CA TYR A 117 -15.60 -8.10 27.42
C TYR A 117 -16.61 -8.25 26.28
N ARG A 118 -17.74 -8.91 26.54
CA ARG A 118 -18.78 -9.19 25.54
C ARG A 118 -19.88 -8.13 25.60
N GLU A 119 -19.57 -6.93 25.12
CA GLU A 119 -20.42 -5.76 25.25
C GLU A 119 -20.74 -5.11 23.91
N GLY A 120 -21.95 -4.57 23.79
CA GLY A 120 -22.35 -3.67 22.72
C GLY A 120 -22.96 -2.43 23.35
N LEU A 121 -22.30 -1.29 23.20
CA LEU A 121 -22.68 -0.05 23.86
C LEU A 121 -23.62 0.79 23.00
N GLY A 122 -24.46 1.56 23.69
CA GLY A 122 -25.23 2.64 23.09
C GLY A 122 -24.39 3.88 22.79
N GLY A 123 -25.07 5.01 22.59
CA GLY A 123 -24.41 6.30 22.39
C GLY A 123 -23.72 6.80 23.66
N VAL A 124 -22.43 7.12 23.55
CA VAL A 124 -21.62 7.80 24.56
C VAL A 124 -21.76 9.30 24.34
N ASN A 125 -22.27 10.00 25.35
CA ASN A 125 -22.68 11.42 25.25
C ASN A 125 -21.77 12.39 26.02
N LYS A 126 -20.60 11.94 26.46
CA LYS A 126 -19.62 12.77 27.18
C LYS A 126 -18.21 12.39 26.77
N ARG A 127 -17.31 13.36 26.81
CA ARG A 127 -15.88 13.12 26.55
C ARG A 127 -15.35 12.06 27.50
N ILE A 128 -14.65 11.06 27.00
CA ILE A 128 -14.01 10.03 27.81
C ILE A 128 -12.65 9.63 27.22
N THR A 129 -11.79 9.07 28.06
CA THR A 129 -10.64 8.28 27.62
C THR A 129 -10.87 6.82 28.00
N VAL A 130 -10.70 5.90 27.07
CA VAL A 130 -10.71 4.44 27.34
C VAL A 130 -9.37 3.86 26.92
N GLN A 131 -8.72 3.16 27.84
CA GLN A 131 -7.40 2.56 27.62
C GLN A 131 -7.26 1.24 28.39
N PRO A 132 -6.36 0.34 27.95
CA PRO A 132 -6.00 -0.83 28.74
C PRO A 132 -5.17 -0.42 29.96
N TYR A 133 -5.16 -1.27 30.98
CA TYR A 133 -4.13 -1.28 32.01
C TYR A 133 -2.77 -1.55 31.35
N PRO A 134 -1.67 -0.94 31.82
CA PRO A 134 -0.36 -1.04 31.17
C PRO A 134 0.03 -2.47 30.80
N ASN A 135 0.33 -2.67 29.52
CA ASN A 135 0.75 -3.95 28.92
C ASN A 135 -0.26 -5.10 28.99
N GLU A 136 -1.52 -4.84 29.36
CA GLU A 136 -2.60 -5.84 29.33
C GLU A 136 -3.39 -5.76 28.02
N ASN A 137 -3.88 -6.91 27.53
CA ASN A 137 -4.69 -6.98 26.31
C ASN A 137 -6.19 -6.99 26.64
N VAL A 138 -6.91 -6.02 26.11
CA VAL A 138 -8.36 -5.88 26.26
C VAL A 138 -9.05 -6.22 24.95
N GLN A 139 -9.98 -7.16 25.00
CA GLN A 139 -10.80 -7.55 23.85
C GLN A 139 -12.28 -7.23 24.10
N LEU A 140 -12.81 -6.30 23.32
CA LEU A 140 -14.25 -6.12 23.15
C LEU A 140 -14.72 -7.10 22.06
N LYS A 141 -15.61 -8.02 22.42
CA LYS A 141 -16.14 -9.05 21.51
C LYS A 141 -17.62 -8.86 21.23
N GLY A 142 -18.00 -8.96 19.96
CA GLY A 142 -19.40 -8.99 19.54
C GLY A 142 -20.08 -10.36 19.67
N SER A 143 -19.32 -11.41 19.93
CA SER A 143 -19.78 -12.80 20.02
C SER A 143 -20.11 -13.25 21.44
N ASP A 144 -20.91 -14.32 21.54
CA ASP A 144 -21.23 -15.03 22.79
C ASP A 144 -20.78 -16.50 22.71
N VAL A 145 -20.42 -17.06 23.86
CA VAL A 145 -20.09 -18.50 23.98
C VAL A 145 -21.37 -19.31 23.94
N ILE A 146 -21.42 -20.30 23.06
CA ILE A 146 -22.56 -21.19 22.89
C ILE A 146 -22.30 -22.48 23.68
N THR A 147 -23.07 -22.69 24.75
CA THR A 147 -22.81 -23.76 25.72
C THR A 147 -23.71 -24.99 25.58
N ALA A 148 -24.88 -24.85 24.94
CA ALA A 148 -25.85 -25.94 24.84
C ALA A 148 -26.01 -26.41 23.38
N TRP A 149 -25.71 -27.68 23.16
CA TRP A 149 -25.69 -28.33 21.85
C TRP A 149 -26.40 -29.68 21.92
N THR A 150 -27.13 -30.02 20.85
CA THR A 150 -27.67 -31.37 20.65
C THR A 150 -27.17 -31.93 19.33
N ARG A 151 -26.98 -33.25 19.28
CA ARG A 151 -26.70 -33.94 18.02
C ARG A 151 -27.99 -33.94 17.18
N ASP A 152 -27.88 -33.55 15.92
CA ASP A 152 -28.96 -33.48 14.95
C ASP A 152 -28.49 -34.11 13.63
N GLY A 153 -28.81 -35.40 13.46
CA GLY A 153 -28.26 -36.21 12.38
C GLY A 153 -26.72 -36.33 12.44
N ASN A 154 -26.04 -35.80 11.42
CA ASN A 154 -24.58 -35.79 11.32
C ASN A 154 -23.93 -34.52 11.91
N TYR A 155 -24.74 -33.56 12.37
CA TYR A 155 -24.29 -32.24 12.79
C TYR A 155 -24.72 -31.94 14.22
N TRP A 156 -24.34 -30.76 14.72
CA TRP A 156 -24.67 -30.29 16.06
C TRP A 156 -25.44 -28.98 15.97
N ARG A 157 -26.60 -28.93 16.62
CA ARG A 157 -27.49 -27.77 16.66
C ARG A 157 -27.40 -27.09 18.02
N ALA A 158 -27.26 -25.77 18.02
CA ALA A 158 -27.37 -24.98 19.24
C ALA A 158 -28.81 -25.00 19.77
N THR A 159 -29.00 -25.31 21.05
CA THR A 159 -30.34 -25.41 21.68
C THR A 159 -30.71 -24.21 22.53
N SER A 160 -29.73 -23.42 22.94
CA SER A 160 -29.93 -22.21 23.76
C SER A 160 -29.62 -20.91 23.02
N TRP A 161 -29.48 -20.96 21.69
CA TRP A 161 -29.09 -19.80 20.88
C TRP A 161 -29.72 -19.84 19.50
N THR A 162 -30.14 -18.68 19.03
CA THR A 162 -30.58 -18.40 17.65
C THR A 162 -29.97 -17.07 17.22
N SER A 163 -29.65 -16.93 15.94
CA SER A 163 -29.01 -15.70 15.44
C SER A 163 -29.90 -14.48 15.70
N PRO A 164 -29.39 -13.48 16.47
CA PRO A 164 -30.09 -12.21 16.66
C PRO A 164 -29.85 -11.24 15.48
N LEU A 165 -29.04 -11.64 14.49
CA LEU A 165 -28.55 -10.77 13.44
C LEU A 165 -29.50 -10.75 12.24
N CYS A 166 -29.56 -9.60 11.58
CA CYS A 166 -30.39 -9.44 10.39
C CYS A 166 -29.76 -10.09 9.16
N GLN A 167 -30.31 -11.23 8.73
CA GLN A 167 -29.82 -12.02 7.60
C GLN A 167 -30.15 -11.43 6.22
N THR A 168 -30.98 -10.40 6.14
CA THR A 168 -31.44 -9.79 4.89
C THR A 168 -31.10 -8.30 4.81
N CYS A 169 -30.30 -7.80 5.76
CA CYS A 169 -29.96 -6.38 5.87
C CYS A 169 -28.75 -6.02 5.01
N TYR A 170 -28.84 -6.29 3.71
CA TYR A 170 -27.83 -5.95 2.71
C TYR A 170 -28.44 -5.53 1.39
N HIS A 171 -27.63 -4.88 0.55
CA HIS A 171 -28.02 -4.53 -0.81
C HIS A 171 -27.63 -5.65 -1.76
N GLU A 172 -28.54 -6.11 -2.62
CA GLU A 172 -28.29 -7.23 -3.54
C GLU A 172 -27.13 -6.95 -4.50
N ASP A 173 -27.05 -5.72 -5.04
CA ASP A 173 -25.93 -5.31 -5.90
C ASP A 173 -24.57 -5.25 -5.18
N ALA A 174 -24.52 -5.33 -3.84
CA ALA A 174 -23.25 -5.40 -3.12
C ALA A 174 -22.70 -6.84 -3.01
N ILE A 175 -23.48 -7.84 -3.43
CA ILE A 175 -23.14 -9.26 -3.27
C ILE A 175 -22.53 -9.76 -4.57
N ASP A 176 -21.31 -10.30 -4.47
CA ASP A 176 -20.68 -11.00 -5.58
C ASP A 176 -21.41 -12.34 -5.77
N PRO A 177 -21.87 -12.68 -7.00
CA PRO A 177 -22.45 -13.99 -7.29
C PRO A 177 -21.56 -15.18 -6.92
N ASP A 178 -20.24 -15.00 -6.91
CA ASP A 178 -19.26 -16.03 -6.49
C ASP A 178 -19.11 -16.11 -4.96
N ALA A 179 -19.67 -15.16 -4.21
CA ALA A 179 -19.70 -15.12 -2.75
C ALA A 179 -21.12 -14.76 -2.23
N PRO A 180 -22.14 -15.61 -2.48
CA PRO A 180 -23.55 -15.28 -2.23
C PRO A 180 -23.90 -15.12 -0.74
N LEU A 181 -23.01 -15.52 0.17
CA LEU A 181 -23.18 -15.40 1.61
C LEU A 181 -22.52 -14.15 2.18
N ALA A 182 -21.82 -13.33 1.38
CA ALA A 182 -21.10 -12.14 1.87
C ALA A 182 -21.99 -11.20 2.69
N GLY A 183 -23.26 -11.06 2.31
CA GLY A 183 -24.25 -10.23 3.01
C GLY A 183 -24.79 -10.81 4.31
N ARG A 184 -24.45 -12.07 4.64
CA ARG A 184 -24.89 -12.71 5.88
C ARG A 184 -23.91 -12.39 7.00
N PRO A 185 -24.37 -11.74 8.08
CA PRO A 185 -23.47 -11.20 9.08
C PRO A 185 -23.01 -12.23 10.14
N ASP A 186 -23.56 -13.44 10.15
CA ASP A 186 -23.17 -14.45 11.14
C ASP A 186 -21.71 -14.85 10.99
N GLN A 187 -21.04 -14.99 12.12
CA GLN A 187 -19.70 -15.56 12.18
C GLN A 187 -19.67 -16.55 13.35
N VAL A 188 -18.99 -17.67 13.16
CA VAL A 188 -18.83 -18.70 14.18
C VAL A 188 -17.37 -19.04 14.32
N PHE A 189 -16.91 -19.20 15.56
CA PHE A 189 -15.51 -19.45 15.89
C PHE A 189 -15.41 -20.70 16.76
N ARG A 190 -14.42 -21.54 16.50
CA ARG A 190 -14.06 -22.69 17.33
C ARG A 190 -12.67 -22.47 17.90
N ASN A 191 -12.58 -22.32 19.22
CA ASN A 191 -11.34 -22.00 19.93
C ASN A 191 -10.64 -20.76 19.33
N GLY A 192 -11.42 -19.74 18.96
CA GLY A 192 -10.92 -18.52 18.30
C GLY A 192 -10.72 -18.61 16.78
N THR A 193 -10.71 -19.81 16.20
CA THR A 193 -10.56 -19.99 14.74
C THR A 193 -11.91 -19.83 14.03
N PRO A 194 -12.02 -18.98 12.99
CA PRO A 194 -13.25 -18.83 12.21
C PRO A 194 -13.66 -20.14 11.52
N LEU A 195 -14.96 -20.43 11.51
CA LEU A 195 -15.57 -21.48 10.70
C LEU A 195 -16.10 -20.90 9.38
N GLU A 196 -16.11 -21.71 8.32
CA GLU A 196 -16.67 -21.31 7.02
C GLU A 196 -18.20 -21.42 7.04
N GLN A 197 -18.91 -20.36 6.63
CA GLN A 197 -20.35 -20.41 6.48
C GLN A 197 -20.73 -21.15 5.20
N VAL A 198 -21.72 -22.04 5.30
CA VAL A 198 -22.35 -22.67 4.12
C VAL A 198 -23.80 -22.24 3.95
N GLY A 199 -24.28 -22.32 2.71
CA GLY A 199 -25.61 -21.82 2.34
C GLY A 199 -26.71 -22.85 2.58
N ARG A 200 -26.34 -24.13 2.69
CA ARG A 200 -27.29 -25.23 2.81
C ARG A 200 -26.85 -26.29 3.82
N PRO A 201 -27.80 -26.97 4.51
CA PRO A 201 -27.46 -28.00 5.49
C PRO A 201 -26.63 -29.17 4.95
N GLU A 202 -26.80 -29.54 3.68
CA GLU A 202 -26.05 -30.64 3.04
C GLU A 202 -24.57 -30.32 2.81
N GLU A 203 -24.18 -29.05 2.83
CA GLU A 203 -22.80 -28.59 2.67
C GLU A 203 -22.03 -28.56 4.02
N LEU A 204 -22.74 -28.80 5.13
CA LEU A 204 -22.18 -28.75 6.46
C LEU A 204 -21.19 -29.91 6.67
N GLY A 205 -20.05 -29.61 7.27
CA GLY A 205 -18.96 -30.55 7.49
C GLY A 205 -17.93 -29.99 8.47
N PRO A 206 -16.81 -30.70 8.70
CA PRO A 206 -15.76 -30.24 9.60
C PRO A 206 -15.27 -28.84 9.21
N GLY A 207 -15.09 -27.95 10.19
CA GLY A 207 -14.68 -26.56 9.94
C GLY A 207 -15.78 -25.63 9.41
N LYS A 208 -17.03 -26.09 9.32
CA LYS A 208 -18.14 -25.32 8.72
C LYS A 208 -19.30 -25.09 9.69
N PHE A 209 -20.06 -24.03 9.43
CA PHE A 209 -21.31 -23.71 10.13
C PHE A 209 -22.42 -23.32 9.16
N TYR A 210 -23.66 -23.52 9.59
CA TYR A 210 -24.87 -23.16 8.86
C TYR A 210 -25.84 -22.44 9.78
N VAL A 211 -26.47 -21.37 9.28
CA VAL A 211 -27.57 -20.70 9.97
C VAL A 211 -28.83 -20.80 9.10
N ASP A 212 -29.86 -21.41 9.65
CA ASP A 212 -31.17 -21.49 9.01
C ASP A 212 -31.80 -20.10 8.95
N GLU A 213 -32.13 -19.62 7.75
CA GLU A 213 -32.65 -18.26 7.56
C GLU A 213 -34.02 -18.06 8.18
N THR A 214 -34.83 -19.11 8.26
CA THR A 214 -36.21 -19.09 8.75
C THR A 214 -36.22 -19.22 10.26
N THR A 215 -35.57 -20.27 10.77
CA THR A 215 -35.60 -20.58 12.22
C THR A 215 -34.50 -19.87 13.00
N LYS A 216 -33.53 -19.26 12.32
CA LYS A 216 -32.31 -18.67 12.90
C LYS A 216 -31.47 -19.67 13.72
N ALA A 217 -31.71 -20.96 13.54
CA ALA A 217 -30.98 -22.01 14.24
C ALA A 217 -29.55 -22.13 13.70
N LEU A 218 -28.59 -22.24 14.63
CA LEU A 218 -27.18 -22.46 14.33
C LEU A 218 -26.84 -23.94 14.35
N TYR A 219 -26.12 -24.37 13.32
CA TYR A 219 -25.58 -25.70 13.17
C TYR A 219 -24.07 -25.62 12.93
N VAL A 220 -23.32 -26.55 13.51
CA VAL A 220 -21.89 -26.75 13.25
C VAL A 220 -21.64 -28.20 12.85
N GLY A 221 -20.71 -28.42 11.92
CA GLY A 221 -20.39 -29.77 11.47
C GLY A 221 -19.53 -30.56 12.46
N ASP A 222 -18.70 -29.86 13.22
CA ASP A 222 -17.83 -30.47 14.23
C ASP A 222 -18.54 -30.77 15.54
N ASN A 223 -18.07 -31.79 16.27
CA ASN A 223 -18.49 -32.01 17.66
C ASN A 223 -17.99 -30.84 18.55
N PRO A 224 -18.90 -30.09 19.19
CA PRO A 224 -18.55 -28.95 20.04
C PRO A 224 -17.96 -29.37 21.39
N SER A 225 -18.08 -30.64 21.79
CA SER A 225 -17.56 -31.13 23.08
C SER A 225 -16.07 -30.84 23.25
N GLY A 226 -15.71 -30.23 24.38
CA GLY A 226 -14.33 -29.85 24.70
C GLY A 226 -13.79 -28.63 23.95
N ALA A 227 -14.59 -27.97 23.11
CA ALA A 227 -14.23 -26.75 22.41
C ALA A 227 -15.06 -25.56 22.91
N VAL A 228 -14.49 -24.35 22.81
CA VAL A 228 -15.24 -23.11 22.97
C VAL A 228 -15.78 -22.74 21.60
N ILE A 229 -17.10 -22.76 21.43
CA ILE A 229 -17.77 -22.25 20.23
C ILE A 229 -18.34 -20.87 20.55
N GLU A 230 -18.03 -19.90 19.71
CA GLU A 230 -18.53 -18.54 19.82
C GLU A 230 -19.31 -18.16 18.56
N ALA A 231 -20.41 -17.42 18.70
CA ALA A 231 -21.17 -16.90 17.58
C ALA A 231 -21.44 -15.40 17.74
N SER A 232 -21.21 -14.63 16.67
CA SER A 232 -21.46 -13.18 16.66
C SER A 232 -22.92 -12.89 17.01
N SER A 233 -23.13 -12.00 17.98
CA SER A 233 -24.47 -11.66 18.49
C SER A 233 -24.73 -10.16 18.53
N ARG A 234 -23.71 -9.34 18.26
CA ARG A 234 -23.75 -7.88 18.35
C ARG A 234 -23.11 -7.27 17.11
N TRP A 235 -23.68 -6.17 16.65
CA TRP A 235 -23.23 -5.48 15.45
C TRP A 235 -22.31 -4.29 15.73
N ARG A 236 -22.43 -3.66 16.91
CA ARG A 236 -21.65 -2.48 17.32
C ARG A 236 -21.05 -2.63 18.71
N ALA A 237 -19.82 -2.17 18.85
CA ALA A 237 -19.13 -2.03 20.12
C ALA A 237 -19.46 -0.70 20.79
N MET A 238 -19.36 0.42 20.06
CA MET A 238 -19.49 1.76 20.63
C MET A 238 -19.89 2.81 19.58
N LEU A 239 -20.69 3.78 20.00
CA LEU A 239 -21.01 5.00 19.26
C LEU A 239 -20.60 6.22 20.10
N LEU A 240 -19.64 7.02 19.64
CA LEU A 240 -19.31 8.31 20.24
C LEU A 240 -20.19 9.38 19.60
N ASN A 241 -21.14 9.94 20.35
CA ASN A 241 -22.03 10.99 19.85
C ASN A 241 -21.30 12.35 19.78
N PRO A 242 -21.84 13.34 19.04
CA PRO A 242 -21.19 14.66 18.91
C PRO A 242 -20.83 15.34 20.24
N SER A 243 -21.63 15.15 21.30
CA SER A 243 -21.34 15.72 22.63
C SER A 243 -20.15 15.06 23.36
N ALA A 244 -19.61 13.96 22.83
CA ALA A 244 -18.41 13.31 23.33
C ALA A 244 -17.12 13.84 22.65
N ALA A 245 -17.14 15.04 22.08
CA ALA A 245 -16.01 15.67 21.41
C ALA A 245 -14.69 15.56 22.21
N GLY A 246 -13.59 15.30 21.51
CA GLY A 246 -12.26 15.15 22.11
C GLY A 246 -12.05 13.85 22.89
N SER A 247 -12.88 12.83 22.66
CA SER A 247 -12.70 11.51 23.30
C SER A 247 -11.48 10.78 22.75
N VAL A 248 -10.91 9.90 23.57
CA VAL A 248 -9.75 9.07 23.21
C VAL A 248 -10.09 7.60 23.41
N ILE A 249 -10.01 6.81 22.34
CA ILE A 249 -10.17 5.35 22.39
C ILE A 249 -8.85 4.74 21.92
N ARG A 250 -8.16 4.02 22.81
CA ARG A 250 -6.80 3.56 22.51
C ARG A 250 -6.43 2.21 23.09
N GLY A 251 -5.58 1.48 22.37
CA GLY A 251 -4.99 0.23 22.83
C GLY A 251 -5.99 -0.93 23.03
N LEU A 252 -7.15 -0.89 22.38
CA LEU A 252 -8.20 -1.91 22.52
C LEU A 252 -8.28 -2.80 21.29
N THR A 253 -8.74 -4.03 21.47
CA THR A 253 -9.13 -4.94 20.38
C THR A 253 -10.65 -4.96 20.23
N PHE A 254 -11.15 -4.69 19.03
CA PHE A 254 -12.55 -4.85 18.65
C PHE A 254 -12.65 -6.03 17.69
N THR A 255 -13.34 -7.09 18.08
CA THR A 255 -13.39 -8.33 17.30
C THR A 255 -14.75 -9.03 17.32
N GLU A 256 -15.04 -9.81 16.28
CA GLU A 256 -16.23 -10.68 16.19
C GLU A 256 -17.56 -9.93 16.34
N TYR A 257 -17.59 -8.69 15.86
CA TYR A 257 -18.81 -7.90 15.72
C TYR A 257 -19.37 -8.06 14.32
N ALA A 258 -20.69 -8.13 14.22
CA ALA A 258 -21.40 -8.42 12.99
C ALA A 258 -22.28 -7.24 12.52
N PRO A 259 -21.68 -6.10 12.12
CA PRO A 259 -22.41 -5.02 11.46
C PRO A 259 -23.01 -5.53 10.16
N HIS A 260 -24.31 -5.32 10.02
CA HIS A 260 -25.01 -5.50 8.76
C HIS A 260 -24.69 -4.35 7.79
N TRP A 261 -25.37 -4.28 6.65
CA TRP A 261 -25.00 -3.37 5.55
C TRP A 261 -25.95 -2.18 5.36
N ASN A 262 -27.25 -2.33 5.58
CA ASN A 262 -28.28 -1.39 5.11
C ASN A 262 -28.57 -0.15 5.99
N GLU A 263 -27.54 0.51 6.56
CA GLU A 263 -27.68 1.82 7.21
C GLU A 263 -26.51 2.77 6.89
N ASP A 264 -26.79 4.08 6.96
CA ASP A 264 -25.89 5.17 6.52
C ASP A 264 -24.59 5.28 7.34
N GLN A 265 -24.62 4.94 8.62
CA GLN A 265 -23.49 5.03 9.55
C GLN A 265 -23.28 3.72 10.32
N LEU A 266 -22.84 2.67 9.63
CA LEU A 266 -22.54 1.37 10.23
C LEU A 266 -21.04 1.15 10.36
N ALA A 267 -20.62 0.85 11.59
CA ALA A 267 -19.30 0.35 11.92
C ALA A 267 -19.34 -0.33 13.30
N VAL A 268 -18.32 -1.11 13.62
CA VAL A 268 -18.10 -1.63 14.98
C VAL A 268 -17.84 -0.49 15.97
N LEU A 269 -17.00 0.47 15.61
CA LEU A 269 -16.82 1.73 16.31
C LEU A 269 -17.26 2.89 15.41
N ILE A 270 -18.25 3.66 15.88
CA ILE A 270 -18.75 4.86 15.19
C ILE A 270 -18.29 6.10 15.93
N VAL A 271 -17.61 7.00 15.23
CA VAL A 271 -17.04 8.24 15.76
C VAL A 271 -17.76 9.44 15.15
N ASN A 272 -18.84 9.87 15.81
CA ASN A 272 -19.54 11.13 15.51
C ASN A 272 -19.05 12.29 16.40
N ALA A 273 -18.17 12.00 17.37
CA ALA A 273 -17.54 12.98 18.23
C ALA A 273 -16.36 13.66 17.50
N PRO A 274 -16.41 14.99 17.24
CA PRO A 274 -15.31 15.70 16.59
C PRO A 274 -14.07 15.73 17.46
N ASP A 275 -12.91 15.99 16.86
CA ASP A 275 -11.61 16.15 17.52
C ASP A 275 -11.16 14.94 18.36
N SER A 276 -11.78 13.78 18.14
CA SER A 276 -11.48 12.55 18.86
C SER A 276 -10.19 11.89 18.36
N VAL A 277 -9.57 11.06 19.21
CA VAL A 277 -8.36 10.30 18.88
C VAL A 277 -8.66 8.81 18.98
N ILE A 278 -8.47 8.10 17.87
CA ILE A 278 -8.58 6.65 17.76
C ILE A 278 -7.17 6.12 17.51
N GLU A 279 -6.54 5.55 18.53
CA GLU A 279 -5.10 5.31 18.54
C GLU A 279 -4.71 3.89 18.95
N ASN A 280 -3.80 3.26 18.21
CA ASN A 280 -3.20 1.96 18.57
C ASN A 280 -4.23 0.85 18.86
N ASN A 281 -5.41 0.89 18.26
CA ASN A 281 -6.42 -0.15 18.40
C ASN A 281 -6.24 -1.25 17.34
N VAL A 282 -6.87 -2.39 17.57
CA VAL A 282 -7.06 -3.45 16.57
C VAL A 282 -8.55 -3.56 16.28
N PHE A 283 -8.92 -3.51 15.00
CA PHE A 283 -10.24 -3.81 14.48
C PHE A 283 -10.13 -5.02 13.56
N THR A 284 -10.67 -6.15 13.97
CA THR A 284 -10.49 -7.40 13.23
C THR A 284 -11.70 -8.31 13.28
N ARG A 285 -11.81 -9.22 12.31
CA ARG A 285 -12.87 -10.24 12.25
C ARG A 285 -14.27 -9.65 12.44
N SER A 286 -14.52 -8.43 11.98
CA SER A 286 -15.89 -7.93 11.85
C SER A 286 -16.57 -8.61 10.66
N ALA A 287 -17.87 -8.89 10.70
CA ALA A 287 -18.59 -9.37 9.51
C ALA A 287 -18.69 -8.32 8.39
N GLY A 288 -18.60 -7.04 8.74
CA GLY A 288 -18.77 -5.92 7.82
C GLY A 288 -17.76 -4.80 8.11
N ARG A 289 -18.27 -3.56 8.17
CA ARG A 289 -17.47 -2.33 8.36
C ARG A 289 -16.94 -2.24 9.79
N SER A 290 -15.65 -1.99 9.99
CA SER A 290 -15.08 -2.00 11.34
C SER A 290 -14.97 -0.61 12.01
N LEU A 291 -14.50 0.40 11.29
CA LEU A 291 -14.31 1.76 11.83
C LEU A 291 -15.05 2.80 10.97
N GLY A 292 -15.87 3.62 11.61
CA GLY A 292 -16.61 4.70 10.97
C GLY A 292 -16.30 6.05 11.60
N VAL A 293 -15.91 7.04 10.80
CA VAL A 293 -15.67 8.42 11.25
C VAL A 293 -16.57 9.35 10.46
N PHE A 294 -17.45 10.06 11.16
CA PHE A 294 -18.47 10.89 10.53
C PHE A 294 -18.48 12.33 11.04
N ASN A 295 -17.33 12.80 11.51
CA ASN A 295 -17.16 14.17 11.98
C ASN A 295 -15.70 14.64 11.82
N THR A 296 -15.48 15.93 12.07
CA THR A 296 -14.23 16.64 11.73
C THR A 296 -13.14 16.51 12.78
N GLY A 297 -11.90 16.77 12.37
CA GLY A 297 -10.74 16.91 13.27
C GLY A 297 -10.28 15.60 13.93
N VAL A 298 -10.87 14.47 13.56
CA VAL A 298 -10.55 13.16 14.15
C VAL A 298 -9.15 12.71 13.72
N LYS A 299 -8.40 12.15 14.67
CA LYS A 299 -7.09 11.52 14.42
C LYS A 299 -7.22 10.01 14.53
N VAL A 300 -6.82 9.30 13.49
CA VAL A 300 -6.79 7.84 13.41
C VAL A 300 -5.34 7.42 13.24
N ILE A 301 -4.71 6.97 14.34
CA ILE A 301 -3.26 6.83 14.44
C ILE A 301 -2.85 5.42 14.86
N GLY A 302 -1.94 4.78 14.14
CA GLY A 302 -1.30 3.53 14.61
C GLY A 302 -2.24 2.33 14.77
N ASN A 303 -3.44 2.36 14.19
CA ASN A 303 -4.41 1.28 14.32
C ASN A 303 -4.14 0.15 13.32
N GLN A 304 -4.53 -1.07 13.68
CA GLN A 304 -4.60 -2.20 12.77
C GLN A 304 -6.07 -2.46 12.43
N VAL A 305 -6.44 -2.34 11.16
CA VAL A 305 -7.79 -2.58 10.63
C VAL A 305 -7.69 -3.72 9.63
N VAL A 306 -7.84 -4.95 10.14
CA VAL A 306 -7.38 -6.15 9.44
C VAL A 306 -8.38 -7.29 9.47
N ASP A 307 -8.45 -8.07 8.40
CA ASP A 307 -9.24 -9.32 8.34
C ASP A 307 -10.74 -9.13 8.61
N ASN A 308 -11.30 -7.99 8.16
CA ASN A 308 -12.73 -7.70 8.26
C ASN A 308 -13.49 -8.20 7.02
N GLY A 309 -14.73 -8.65 7.23
CA GLY A 309 -15.62 -9.25 6.23
C GLY A 309 -15.99 -8.29 5.11
N GLY A 310 -16.17 -7.01 5.41
CA GLY A 310 -16.45 -5.95 4.43
C GLY A 310 -15.32 -4.91 4.35
N ALA A 311 -15.69 -3.64 4.22
CA ALA A 311 -14.72 -2.55 4.22
C ALA A 311 -13.98 -2.45 5.58
N GLY A 312 -12.70 -2.09 5.55
CA GLY A 312 -11.94 -1.85 6.77
C GLY A 312 -12.49 -0.64 7.52
N ALA A 313 -12.47 0.52 6.87
CA ALA A 313 -12.99 1.77 7.42
C ALA A 313 -13.76 2.60 6.39
N ASN A 314 -14.78 3.33 6.86
CA ASN A 314 -15.60 4.23 6.07
C ASN A 314 -15.77 5.58 6.75
N PHE A 315 -15.22 6.62 6.13
CA PHE A 315 -15.35 7.98 6.66
C PHE A 315 -16.25 8.81 5.75
N ASN A 316 -17.02 9.73 6.32
CA ASN A 316 -17.86 10.63 5.55
C ASN A 316 -17.99 11.96 6.28
N ARG A 317 -17.79 13.09 5.58
CA ARG A 317 -17.72 14.43 6.21
C ARG A 317 -16.66 14.52 7.31
N ALA A 318 -15.56 13.80 7.13
CA ALA A 318 -14.45 13.74 8.08
C ALA A 318 -13.42 14.83 7.79
N HIS A 319 -13.84 16.10 7.73
CA HIS A 319 -12.94 17.20 7.36
C HIS A 319 -11.75 17.31 8.33
N ASN A 320 -10.58 17.64 7.79
CA ASN A 320 -9.32 17.76 8.52
C ASN A 320 -8.92 16.46 9.27
N VAL A 321 -9.37 15.29 8.82
CA VAL A 321 -9.00 14.01 9.39
C VAL A 321 -7.51 13.73 9.15
N VAL A 322 -6.82 13.22 10.18
CA VAL A 322 -5.45 12.71 10.06
C VAL A 322 -5.48 11.20 10.20
N VAL A 323 -5.05 10.50 9.14
CA VAL A 323 -4.90 9.05 9.10
C VAL A 323 -3.42 8.74 8.96
N GLU A 324 -2.80 8.31 10.04
CA GLU A 324 -1.35 8.16 10.12
C GLU A 324 -0.90 6.82 10.72
N GLY A 325 0.06 6.16 10.08
CA GLY A 325 0.73 5.00 10.69
C GLY A 325 -0.17 3.79 10.87
N ASN A 326 -1.33 3.73 10.22
CA ASN A 326 -2.28 2.62 10.35
C ASN A 326 -1.99 1.53 9.32
N THR A 327 -2.44 0.31 9.64
CA THR A 327 -2.46 -0.82 8.71
C THR A 327 -3.90 -1.15 8.37
N PHE A 328 -4.26 -1.05 7.09
CA PHE A 328 -5.53 -1.51 6.52
C PHE A 328 -5.23 -2.70 5.61
N SER A 329 -5.42 -3.93 6.08
CA SER A 329 -5.01 -5.11 5.31
C SER A 329 -5.96 -6.29 5.35
N ARG A 330 -6.01 -7.06 4.25
CA ARG A 330 -6.81 -8.29 4.14
C ARG A 330 -8.29 -8.08 4.45
N ASN A 331 -8.82 -6.87 4.22
CA ASN A 331 -10.24 -6.61 4.37
C ASN A 331 -11.02 -7.15 3.16
N ASN A 332 -12.33 -7.22 3.33
CA ASN A 332 -13.29 -7.91 2.50
C ASN A 332 -13.14 -9.44 2.48
N THR A 333 -12.96 -10.05 3.66
CA THR A 333 -12.82 -11.51 3.78
C THR A 333 -14.10 -12.26 3.40
N ALA A 334 -15.28 -11.62 3.49
CA ALA A 334 -16.56 -12.20 3.12
C ALA A 334 -16.80 -12.20 1.60
N GLY A 335 -16.06 -11.38 0.83
CA GLY A 335 -16.14 -11.36 -0.63
C GLY A 335 -17.28 -10.51 -1.20
N PHE A 336 -17.60 -9.36 -0.58
CA PHE A 336 -18.50 -8.39 -1.20
C PHE A 336 -17.99 -7.94 -2.57
N ASP A 337 -18.92 -7.61 -3.47
CA ASP A 337 -18.59 -7.18 -4.83
C ASP A 337 -17.81 -5.85 -4.81
N THR A 338 -16.83 -5.75 -5.71
CA THR A 338 -15.95 -4.60 -5.89
C THR A 338 -15.88 -4.13 -7.34
N LYS A 339 -16.53 -4.84 -8.27
CA LYS A 339 -16.40 -4.67 -9.72
C LYS A 339 -17.71 -4.32 -10.39
N THR A 340 -18.82 -4.93 -9.96
CA THR A 340 -20.14 -4.75 -10.62
C THR A 340 -21.19 -4.08 -9.73
N CYS A 341 -20.80 -3.69 -8.52
CA CYS A 341 -21.69 -3.14 -7.49
C CYS A 341 -22.28 -1.74 -7.77
N GLY A 342 -21.99 -1.14 -8.92
CA GLY A 342 -22.57 0.15 -9.31
C GLY A 342 -22.42 1.25 -8.26
N SER A 343 -23.52 1.91 -7.89
CA SER A 343 -23.52 3.00 -6.91
C SER A 343 -23.37 2.55 -5.45
N VAL A 344 -23.47 1.25 -5.15
CA VAL A 344 -23.36 0.73 -3.79
C VAL A 344 -21.97 0.20 -3.45
N CYS A 345 -21.00 0.36 -4.35
CA CYS A 345 -19.61 0.02 -4.11
C CYS A 345 -19.05 0.82 -2.92
N THR A 346 -18.72 0.13 -1.83
CA THR A 346 -18.15 0.76 -0.61
C THR A 346 -16.91 0.07 -0.07
N ILE A 347 -16.48 -1.03 -0.70
CA ILE A 347 -15.41 -1.89 -0.21
C ILE A 347 -14.03 -1.29 -0.50
N ALA A 348 -13.33 -0.97 0.58
CA ALA A 348 -11.94 -0.57 0.57
C ALA A 348 -11.27 -0.91 1.90
N GLY A 349 -9.93 -0.86 1.95
CA GLY A 349 -9.21 -0.75 3.22
C GLY A 349 -9.69 0.49 3.97
N LEU A 350 -9.69 1.64 3.29
CA LEU A 350 -10.31 2.89 3.74
C LEU A 350 -11.04 3.57 2.60
N LYS A 351 -12.35 3.78 2.74
CA LYS A 351 -13.13 4.67 1.85
C LYS A 351 -13.49 5.94 2.61
N MET A 352 -13.34 7.09 1.95
CA MET A 352 -13.80 8.40 2.43
C MET A 352 -14.80 9.00 1.44
N ALA A 353 -15.75 9.79 1.95
CA ALA A 353 -16.64 10.61 1.13
C ALA A 353 -16.82 12.02 1.70
N HIS A 354 -17.14 12.99 0.84
CA HIS A 354 -17.48 14.38 1.23
C HIS A 354 -16.50 15.00 2.23
N THR A 355 -15.20 14.83 2.01
CA THR A 355 -14.17 15.14 3.01
C THR A 355 -13.19 16.19 2.50
N ALA A 356 -12.93 17.21 3.31
CA ALA A 356 -12.04 18.32 2.97
C ALA A 356 -10.76 18.26 3.80
N ASN A 357 -9.62 18.55 3.19
CA ASN A 357 -8.29 18.52 3.79
C ASN A 357 -7.91 17.20 4.50
N PRO A 358 -8.20 15.99 3.96
CA PRO A 358 -7.72 14.76 4.58
C PRO A 358 -6.19 14.65 4.45
N THR A 359 -5.53 14.27 5.54
CA THR A 359 -4.11 13.87 5.52
C THR A 359 -4.02 12.37 5.73
N VAL A 360 -3.58 11.63 4.72
CA VAL A 360 -3.39 10.17 4.73
C VAL A 360 -1.90 9.90 4.52
N ARG A 361 -1.17 9.62 5.62
CA ARG A 361 0.27 9.46 5.54
C ARG A 361 0.87 8.28 6.30
N ASN A 362 1.94 7.71 5.78
CA ASN A 362 2.69 6.64 6.42
C ASN A 362 1.83 5.42 6.79
N ASN A 363 0.74 5.14 6.05
CA ASN A 363 -0.11 3.98 6.27
C ASN A 363 0.30 2.81 5.38
N VAL A 364 -0.14 1.61 5.75
CA VAL A 364 -0.05 0.40 4.95
C VAL A 364 -1.45 0.03 4.46
N PHE A 365 -1.65 -0.04 3.15
CA PHE A 365 -2.83 -0.59 2.50
C PHE A 365 -2.42 -1.85 1.75
N ALA A 366 -2.70 -3.04 2.31
CA ALA A 366 -2.12 -4.28 1.82
C ALA A 366 -3.14 -5.42 1.65
N ASP A 367 -3.09 -6.10 0.51
CA ASP A 367 -3.82 -7.35 0.28
C ASP A 367 -5.34 -7.25 0.53
N ASN A 368 -5.92 -6.06 0.38
CA ASN A 368 -7.37 -5.90 0.50
C ASN A 368 -8.03 -6.49 -0.76
N LYS A 369 -9.06 -7.31 -0.57
CA LYS A 369 -9.98 -7.70 -1.65
C LYS A 369 -10.96 -6.56 -1.95
N GLY A 370 -10.40 -5.37 -2.12
CA GLY A 370 -11.05 -4.08 -2.30
C GLY A 370 -10.01 -3.03 -2.65
N THR A 371 -10.47 -1.81 -2.94
CA THR A 371 -9.52 -0.70 -3.15
C THR A 371 -8.70 -0.48 -1.87
N GLY A 372 -7.40 -0.18 -1.97
CA GLY A 372 -6.58 0.13 -0.80
C GLY A 372 -7.09 1.37 -0.07
N TYR A 373 -6.91 2.53 -0.70
CA TYR A 373 -7.46 3.82 -0.26
C TYR A 373 -8.37 4.41 -1.35
N TRP A 374 -9.57 4.84 -0.98
CA TRP A 374 -10.56 5.42 -1.88
C TRP A 374 -11.13 6.71 -1.30
N CYS A 375 -11.11 7.81 -2.06
CA CYS A 375 -11.90 9.01 -1.80
C CYS A 375 -12.93 9.21 -2.91
N ASP A 376 -14.17 9.49 -2.54
CA ASP A 376 -15.34 9.57 -3.42
C ASP A 376 -16.19 10.80 -3.06
N LEU A 377 -17.07 11.23 -3.96
CA LEU A 377 -18.09 12.26 -3.74
C LEU A 377 -17.55 13.54 -3.05
N GLY A 378 -16.76 14.32 -3.78
CA GLY A 378 -16.37 15.67 -3.37
C GLY A 378 -15.29 15.71 -2.29
N CYS A 379 -14.31 14.81 -2.33
CA CYS A 379 -13.11 15.00 -1.56
C CYS A 379 -12.30 16.19 -2.10
N THR A 380 -11.74 17.03 -1.20
CA THR A 380 -10.99 18.24 -1.57
C THR A 380 -9.72 18.42 -0.77
N ASP A 381 -8.69 18.96 -1.41
CA ASP A 381 -7.43 19.40 -0.80
C ASP A 381 -6.71 18.26 -0.03
N GLY A 382 -6.74 17.05 -0.60
CA GLY A 382 -6.18 15.86 0.03
C GLY A 382 -4.66 15.75 -0.06
N VAL A 383 -4.03 15.27 1.01
CA VAL A 383 -2.59 14.92 1.04
C VAL A 383 -2.44 13.42 1.31
N ILE A 384 -1.97 12.67 0.32
CA ILE A 384 -1.78 11.22 0.37
C ILE A 384 -0.28 10.94 0.20
N THR A 385 0.46 10.75 1.29
CA THR A 385 1.94 10.70 1.22
C THR A 385 2.63 9.64 2.05
N GLY A 386 3.74 9.08 1.56
CA GLY A 386 4.56 8.14 2.31
C GLY A 386 3.89 6.79 2.60
N ASN A 387 2.79 6.46 1.92
CA ASN A 387 2.04 5.23 2.16
C ASN A 387 2.65 4.05 1.40
N THR A 388 2.50 2.85 1.94
CA THR A 388 2.79 1.58 1.27
C THR A 388 1.47 0.96 0.81
N VAL A 389 1.28 0.84 -0.50
CA VAL A 389 0.03 0.41 -1.13
C VAL A 389 0.30 -0.81 -2.01
N VAL A 390 -0.03 -2.00 -1.50
CA VAL A 390 0.46 -3.26 -2.06
C VAL A 390 -0.67 -4.27 -2.27
N ASN A 391 -0.70 -4.92 -3.44
CA ASN A 391 -1.58 -6.07 -3.74
C ASN A 391 -3.09 -5.86 -3.49
N ASN A 392 -3.60 -4.64 -3.68
CA ASN A 392 -5.02 -4.35 -3.57
C ASN A 392 -5.72 -4.53 -4.92
N ALA A 393 -7.02 -4.87 -4.89
CA ALA A 393 -7.83 -5.01 -6.09
C ALA A 393 -9.25 -4.47 -5.84
N PRO A 394 -9.79 -3.57 -6.70
CA PRO A 394 -9.32 -3.28 -8.05
C PRO A 394 -8.31 -2.12 -8.17
N ASN A 395 -8.10 -1.33 -7.12
CA ASN A 395 -7.17 -0.19 -7.14
C ASN A 395 -6.30 -0.13 -5.88
N GLY A 396 -5.09 0.39 -5.98
CA GLY A 396 -4.27 0.78 -4.83
C GLY A 396 -4.82 2.06 -4.20
N ILE A 397 -4.73 3.18 -4.93
CA ILE A 397 -5.32 4.47 -4.56
C ILE A 397 -6.37 4.85 -5.61
N TYR A 398 -7.55 5.27 -5.18
CA TYR A 398 -8.62 5.77 -6.03
C TYR A 398 -9.11 7.14 -5.58
N TRP A 399 -8.91 8.16 -6.42
CA TRP A 399 -9.45 9.50 -6.22
C TRP A 399 -10.57 9.73 -7.23
N GLU A 400 -11.81 9.73 -6.75
CA GLU A 400 -13.02 9.69 -7.57
C GLU A 400 -13.93 10.89 -7.34
N VAL A 401 -14.46 11.47 -8.41
CA VAL A 401 -15.48 12.55 -8.42
C VAL A 401 -15.21 13.64 -7.38
N SER A 402 -13.96 14.12 -7.39
CA SER A 402 -13.33 14.92 -6.34
C SER A 402 -12.46 16.02 -6.97
N SER A 403 -11.76 16.81 -6.16
CA SER A 403 -10.92 17.92 -6.67
C SER A 403 -9.70 18.10 -5.78
N ARG A 404 -8.59 18.60 -6.34
CA ARG A 404 -7.36 18.99 -5.62
C ARG A 404 -6.82 17.92 -4.68
N ALA A 405 -5.83 17.17 -5.13
CA ALA A 405 -5.09 16.26 -4.25
C ALA A 405 -3.60 16.23 -4.60
N THR A 406 -2.76 16.04 -3.59
CA THR A 406 -1.35 15.68 -3.77
C THR A 406 -1.15 14.25 -3.31
N ILE A 407 -0.82 13.37 -4.26
CA ILE A 407 -0.47 11.98 -4.04
C ILE A 407 1.03 11.84 -4.26
N SER A 408 1.82 11.79 -3.18
CA SER A 408 3.28 11.84 -3.28
C SER A 408 4.05 10.82 -2.45
N ASP A 409 5.25 10.47 -2.89
CA ASP A 409 6.19 9.67 -2.08
C ASP A 409 5.63 8.32 -1.61
N ASN A 410 4.65 7.76 -2.33
CA ASN A 410 4.05 6.48 -2.00
C ASN A 410 4.78 5.33 -2.72
N ARG A 411 4.85 4.17 -2.08
CA ARG A 411 5.25 2.90 -2.69
C ARG A 411 4.00 2.14 -3.15
N ILE A 412 3.85 1.93 -4.45
CA ILE A 412 2.61 1.42 -5.07
C ILE A 412 2.93 0.18 -5.89
N GLU A 413 2.63 -1.00 -5.35
CA GLU A 413 3.14 -2.25 -5.92
C GLU A 413 2.12 -3.39 -6.01
N GLY A 414 2.14 -4.14 -7.11
CA GLY A 414 1.37 -5.39 -7.23
C GLY A 414 -0.16 -5.24 -7.24
N ASN A 415 -0.69 -4.02 -7.28
CA ASN A 415 -2.13 -3.76 -7.32
C ASN A 415 -2.70 -4.05 -8.73
N GLU A 416 -4.00 -4.29 -8.84
CA GLU A 416 -4.65 -4.42 -10.17
C GLU A 416 -4.52 -3.10 -10.95
N ARG A 417 -4.88 -1.97 -10.34
CA ARG A 417 -4.48 -0.62 -10.76
C ARG A 417 -3.70 0.06 -9.65
N GLY A 418 -2.58 0.71 -9.96
CA GLY A 418 -1.77 1.43 -8.97
C GLY A 418 -2.51 2.64 -8.40
N ILE A 419 -2.61 3.71 -9.20
CA ILE A 419 -3.48 4.86 -8.91
C ILE A 419 -4.54 4.97 -10.00
N LYS A 420 -5.78 5.24 -9.59
CA LYS A 420 -6.86 5.69 -10.47
C LYS A 420 -7.31 7.09 -10.06
N VAL A 421 -7.38 8.00 -11.02
CA VAL A 421 -8.07 9.29 -10.92
C VAL A 421 -9.27 9.23 -11.84
N SER A 422 -10.47 9.52 -11.32
CA SER A 422 -11.70 9.51 -12.11
C SER A 422 -12.60 10.68 -11.77
N GLY A 423 -13.13 11.36 -12.79
CA GLY A 423 -14.03 12.50 -12.62
C GLY A 423 -13.47 13.61 -11.72
N SER A 424 -12.15 13.84 -11.74
CA SER A 424 -11.50 14.70 -10.75
C SER A 424 -10.51 15.69 -11.36
N ASP A 425 -10.47 16.90 -10.80
CA ASP A 425 -9.60 17.97 -11.28
C ASP A 425 -8.43 18.28 -10.33
N HIS A 426 -7.37 18.93 -10.86
CA HIS A 426 -6.22 19.45 -10.11
C HIS A 426 -5.51 18.41 -9.23
N VAL A 427 -5.40 17.16 -9.70
CA VAL A 427 -4.71 16.09 -8.96
C VAL A 427 -3.23 16.05 -9.34
N THR A 428 -2.34 16.18 -8.37
CA THR A 428 -0.89 16.03 -8.53
C THR A 428 -0.42 14.66 -8.03
N ILE A 429 0.20 13.88 -8.91
CA ILE A 429 0.81 12.59 -8.65
C ILE A 429 2.32 12.74 -8.83
N THR A 430 3.08 12.75 -7.75
CA THR A 430 4.53 13.05 -7.82
C THR A 430 5.42 12.23 -6.90
N ASN A 431 6.67 11.97 -7.28
CA ASN A 431 7.65 11.24 -6.47
C ASN A 431 7.21 9.84 -5.98
N ASN A 432 6.21 9.23 -6.61
CA ASN A 432 5.78 7.89 -6.22
C ASN A 432 6.64 6.83 -6.92
N ARG A 433 6.77 5.67 -6.27
CA ARG A 433 7.43 4.49 -6.83
C ARG A 433 6.38 3.44 -7.20
N PHE A 434 6.28 3.16 -8.48
CA PHE A 434 5.38 2.16 -9.04
C PHE A 434 6.14 0.92 -9.51
N SER A 435 5.67 -0.27 -9.16
CA SER A 435 6.18 -1.51 -9.77
C SER A 435 5.16 -2.64 -9.68
N GLY A 436 5.17 -3.58 -10.63
CA GLY A 436 4.36 -4.79 -10.48
C GLY A 436 2.83 -4.64 -10.56
N ASN A 437 2.29 -3.42 -10.70
CA ASN A 437 0.85 -3.22 -10.90
C ASN A 437 0.46 -3.65 -12.32
N ALA A 438 -0.75 -4.21 -12.49
CA ALA A 438 -1.22 -4.61 -13.82
C ALA A 438 -1.44 -3.37 -14.71
N ILE A 439 -2.08 -2.33 -14.16
CA ILE A 439 -2.11 -0.98 -14.73
C ILE A 439 -1.43 -0.03 -13.74
N GLN A 440 -0.39 0.71 -14.15
CA GLN A 440 0.30 1.61 -13.20
C GLN A 440 -0.57 2.82 -12.84
N LEU A 441 -1.09 3.50 -13.85
CA LEU A 441 -1.88 4.72 -13.73
C LEU A 441 -3.15 4.64 -14.59
N GLY A 442 -4.28 5.02 -14.01
CA GLY A 442 -5.54 5.24 -14.72
C GLY A 442 -6.00 6.69 -14.57
N VAL A 443 -6.19 7.42 -15.68
CA VAL A 443 -6.79 8.77 -15.69
C VAL A 443 -8.07 8.75 -16.53
N TYR A 444 -9.21 8.78 -15.85
CA TYR A 444 -10.52 8.47 -16.43
C TYR A 444 -11.42 9.68 -16.26
N ASP A 445 -12.22 10.00 -17.25
CA ASP A 445 -13.30 10.96 -17.06
C ASP A 445 -14.59 10.26 -16.59
N ASP A 446 -15.48 11.01 -15.94
CA ASP A 446 -16.71 10.49 -15.36
C ASP A 446 -17.94 11.09 -16.04
N PRO A 447 -18.88 10.28 -16.55
CA PRO A 447 -20.05 10.80 -17.25
C PRO A 447 -21.09 11.41 -16.32
N ARG A 448 -20.94 11.26 -14.99
CA ARG A 448 -21.89 11.77 -14.01
C ARG A 448 -21.77 13.28 -13.87
N SER A 449 -22.80 13.87 -13.26
CA SER A 449 -22.84 15.28 -12.91
C SER A 449 -22.97 15.45 -11.38
N PRO A 450 -22.27 16.43 -10.79
CA PRO A 450 -22.35 16.71 -9.35
C PRO A 450 -23.74 17.17 -8.90
N SER A 451 -24.64 17.52 -9.83
CA SER A 451 -26.05 17.79 -9.51
C SER A 451 -26.76 16.63 -8.78
N SER A 452 -26.24 15.41 -8.88
CA SER A 452 -26.72 14.24 -8.15
C SER A 452 -26.24 14.15 -6.70
N ASP A 453 -25.26 14.97 -6.29
CA ASP A 453 -24.75 15.06 -4.93
C ASP A 453 -24.71 16.53 -4.45
N SER A 454 -25.58 16.88 -3.51
CA SER A 454 -25.72 18.25 -3.00
C SER A 454 -24.44 18.84 -2.39
N TYR A 455 -23.57 18.01 -1.80
CA TYR A 455 -22.32 18.48 -1.21
C TYR A 455 -21.33 18.89 -2.31
N SER A 456 -21.11 18.01 -3.28
CA SER A 456 -20.24 18.27 -4.44
C SER A 456 -20.75 19.44 -5.28
N ALA A 457 -22.07 19.52 -5.52
CA ALA A 457 -22.68 20.67 -6.20
C ALA A 457 -22.48 21.98 -5.42
N GLY A 458 -22.61 21.94 -4.09
CA GLY A 458 -22.39 23.10 -3.22
C GLY A 458 -20.94 23.61 -3.23
N LEU A 459 -19.98 22.73 -3.54
CA LEU A 459 -18.57 23.09 -3.74
C LEU A 459 -18.26 23.61 -5.15
N GLY A 460 -19.23 23.59 -6.08
CA GLY A 460 -19.03 24.00 -7.47
C GLY A 460 -18.15 23.03 -8.27
N LEU A 461 -18.09 21.75 -7.88
CA LEU A 461 -17.34 20.75 -8.65
C LEU A 461 -17.98 20.54 -10.02
N THR A 462 -17.20 20.11 -11.00
CA THR A 462 -17.68 19.72 -12.34
C THR A 462 -17.79 18.20 -12.50
N TRP A 463 -16.95 17.46 -11.77
CA TRP A 463 -16.64 16.03 -12.00
C TRP A 463 -16.05 15.72 -13.38
N ASP A 464 -15.54 16.75 -14.06
CA ASP A 464 -14.76 16.62 -15.27
C ASP A 464 -13.29 16.41 -14.91
N THR A 465 -12.65 15.39 -15.49
CA THR A 465 -11.24 15.10 -15.20
C THR A 465 -10.34 16.02 -15.96
N THR A 466 -9.66 16.92 -15.26
CA THR A 466 -8.79 17.95 -15.87
C THR A 466 -7.58 18.22 -14.99
N ASP A 467 -6.54 18.82 -15.57
CA ASP A 467 -5.36 19.28 -14.83
C ASP A 467 -4.71 18.23 -13.92
N THR A 468 -4.73 16.96 -14.36
CA THR A 468 -3.93 15.92 -13.69
C THR A 468 -2.46 16.13 -14.02
N VAL A 469 -1.63 16.29 -12.98
CA VAL A 469 -0.19 16.50 -13.06
C VAL A 469 0.53 15.23 -12.62
N ILE A 470 1.31 14.62 -13.51
CA ILE A 470 2.03 13.36 -13.28
C ILE A 470 3.52 13.63 -13.44
N THR A 471 4.26 13.84 -12.36
CA THR A 471 5.66 14.29 -12.47
C THR A 471 6.62 13.60 -11.51
N ALA A 472 7.88 13.43 -11.90
CA ALA A 472 8.94 12.91 -11.03
C ALA A 472 8.66 11.52 -10.42
N ASN A 473 7.77 10.72 -11.00
CA ASN A 473 7.50 9.36 -10.52
C ASN A 473 8.54 8.38 -11.07
N THR A 474 8.85 7.33 -10.30
CA THR A 474 9.60 6.17 -10.79
C THR A 474 8.63 5.04 -11.13
N ILE A 475 8.51 4.69 -12.42
CA ILE A 475 7.53 3.74 -12.92
C ILE A 475 8.22 2.57 -13.60
N ALA A 476 8.22 1.41 -12.94
CA ALA A 476 8.80 0.18 -13.46
C ALA A 476 7.71 -0.76 -14.00
N GLY A 477 7.57 -0.84 -15.31
CA GLY A 477 6.73 -1.84 -15.97
C GLY A 477 7.36 -3.23 -15.89
N THR A 478 6.73 -4.14 -15.14
CA THR A 478 7.21 -5.53 -14.99
C THR A 478 6.48 -6.48 -15.94
N SER A 479 6.78 -7.78 -15.88
CA SER A 479 6.02 -8.80 -16.62
C SER A 479 4.52 -8.85 -16.25
N LYS A 480 4.15 -8.37 -15.06
CA LYS A 480 2.74 -8.23 -14.65
C LYS A 480 2.06 -7.00 -15.25
N THR A 481 2.84 -5.99 -15.65
CA THR A 481 2.29 -4.72 -16.13
C THR A 481 1.79 -4.88 -17.56
N THR A 482 0.49 -4.67 -17.76
CA THR A 482 -0.16 -4.64 -19.08
C THR A 482 -0.18 -3.22 -19.64
N LEU A 483 -0.43 -2.21 -18.80
CA LEU A 483 -0.45 -0.80 -19.18
C LEU A 483 0.32 0.06 -18.17
N LEU A 484 1.15 0.96 -18.68
CA LEU A 484 1.74 2.03 -17.90
C LEU A 484 0.71 3.14 -17.63
N LEU A 485 -0.05 3.54 -18.63
CA LEU A 485 -1.12 4.53 -18.49
C LEU A 485 -2.34 4.05 -19.26
N GLU A 486 -3.49 4.14 -18.61
CA GLU A 486 -4.78 3.95 -19.24
C GLU A 486 -5.61 5.23 -19.10
N THR A 487 -6.09 5.72 -20.23
CA THR A 487 -7.07 6.81 -20.24
C THR A 487 -8.41 6.32 -20.72
N ASN A 488 -9.49 6.81 -20.11
CA ASN A 488 -10.85 6.54 -20.55
C ASN A 488 -11.63 7.85 -20.63
N ARG A 489 -12.16 8.18 -21.80
CA ARG A 489 -12.86 9.45 -22.05
C ARG A 489 -14.37 9.32 -21.94
N THR A 490 -15.01 10.46 -21.74
CA THR A 490 -16.45 10.62 -21.99
C THR A 490 -16.66 11.50 -23.22
N ALA A 491 -17.90 11.95 -23.45
CA ALA A 491 -18.20 12.99 -24.42
C ALA A 491 -17.87 14.40 -23.90
N GLN A 492 -17.75 14.58 -22.58
CA GLN A 492 -17.44 15.87 -21.93
C GLN A 492 -15.94 16.18 -22.05
N VAL A 493 -15.09 15.24 -21.65
CA VAL A 493 -13.64 15.44 -21.61
C VAL A 493 -12.90 14.33 -22.35
N ASN A 494 -11.97 14.71 -23.21
CA ASN A 494 -11.07 13.79 -23.88
C ASN A 494 -9.73 13.64 -23.14
N ALA A 495 -8.96 12.59 -23.46
CA ALA A 495 -7.72 12.29 -22.74
C ALA A 495 -6.70 13.43 -22.74
N ALA A 496 -6.62 14.25 -23.80
CA ALA A 496 -5.68 15.37 -23.87
C ALA A 496 -6.03 16.51 -22.90
N GLN A 497 -7.31 16.67 -22.59
CA GLN A 497 -7.79 17.65 -21.60
C GLN A 497 -7.60 17.16 -20.16
N MET A 498 -7.53 15.85 -19.94
CA MET A 498 -7.36 15.27 -18.60
C MET A 498 -5.97 15.50 -18.02
N ILE A 499 -4.94 15.48 -18.87
CA ILE A 499 -3.55 15.57 -18.44
C ILE A 499 -3.06 17.01 -18.63
N GLY A 500 -2.88 17.73 -17.52
CA GLY A 500 -2.30 19.07 -17.53
C GLY A 500 -0.78 19.04 -17.74
N ARG A 501 -0.09 18.06 -17.15
CA ARG A 501 1.37 17.88 -17.28
C ARG A 501 1.79 16.44 -16.97
N ALA A 502 2.76 15.89 -17.71
CA ALA A 502 3.26 14.54 -17.49
C ALA A 502 4.79 14.39 -17.50
N THR A 503 5.56 15.43 -17.18
CA THR A 503 7.03 15.44 -17.39
C THR A 503 7.83 14.72 -16.30
N ASP A 504 9.13 14.52 -16.54
CA ASP A 504 10.12 14.18 -15.50
C ASP A 504 9.93 12.81 -14.82
N ASN A 505 9.01 11.96 -15.30
CA ASN A 505 8.89 10.60 -14.81
C ASN A 505 10.05 9.73 -15.35
N SER A 506 10.63 8.90 -14.48
CA SER A 506 11.55 7.83 -14.87
C SER A 506 10.75 6.58 -15.17
N VAL A 507 10.82 6.10 -16.41
CA VAL A 507 10.04 4.95 -16.89
C VAL A 507 10.97 3.85 -17.38
N SER A 508 10.74 2.62 -16.92
CA SER A 508 11.47 1.43 -17.37
C SER A 508 10.54 0.24 -17.62
N GLY A 509 11.04 -0.75 -18.36
CA GLY A 509 10.28 -1.98 -18.65
C GLY A 509 9.11 -1.77 -19.61
N ASN A 510 7.94 -2.35 -19.34
CA ASN A 510 6.75 -2.18 -20.21
C ASN A 510 6.20 -0.74 -20.13
N GLN A 511 6.12 -0.07 -21.27
CA GLN A 511 5.73 1.34 -21.41
C GLN A 511 4.41 1.52 -22.16
N THR A 512 3.59 0.47 -22.28
CA THR A 512 2.39 0.52 -23.11
C THR A 512 1.37 1.51 -22.55
N ILE A 513 0.96 2.48 -23.37
CA ILE A 513 -0.06 3.49 -23.05
C ILE A 513 -1.32 3.21 -23.87
N HIS A 514 -2.47 3.14 -23.21
CA HIS A 514 -3.78 3.15 -23.86
C HIS A 514 -4.38 4.56 -23.80
N TRP A 515 -4.40 5.24 -24.94
CA TRP A 515 -4.74 6.65 -25.09
C TRP A 515 -6.06 6.84 -25.82
N CYS A 516 -7.01 7.57 -25.24
CA CYS A 516 -8.36 7.77 -25.78
C CYS A 516 -8.68 9.26 -26.01
N PRO A 517 -8.08 9.93 -27.01
CA PRO A 517 -8.33 11.35 -27.30
C PRO A 517 -9.65 11.58 -28.04
N SER A 518 -10.24 10.52 -28.61
CA SER A 518 -11.51 10.55 -29.32
C SER A 518 -12.19 9.18 -29.18
N SER A 519 -13.28 8.94 -29.92
CA SER A 519 -13.94 7.62 -29.97
C SER A 519 -13.03 6.49 -30.45
N THR A 520 -11.91 6.83 -31.08
CA THR A 520 -10.86 5.90 -31.41
C THR A 520 -9.72 6.02 -30.41
N CYS A 521 -9.52 4.95 -29.62
CA CYS A 521 -8.37 4.84 -28.73
C CYS A 521 -7.18 4.21 -29.46
N THR A 522 -5.98 4.71 -29.18
CA THR A 522 -4.72 4.25 -29.76
C THR A 522 -3.83 3.66 -28.67
N ARG A 523 -3.10 2.59 -28.99
CA ARG A 523 -2.06 2.03 -28.12
C ARG A 523 -0.69 2.46 -28.61
N TYR A 524 0.10 3.03 -27.72
CA TYR A 524 1.51 3.33 -27.95
C TYR A 524 2.35 2.39 -27.12
N THR A 525 3.33 1.73 -27.72
CA THR A 525 4.18 0.75 -27.01
C THR A 525 5.34 1.40 -26.26
N THR A 526 5.65 2.67 -26.55
CA THR A 526 6.72 3.44 -25.89
C THR A 526 6.25 4.85 -25.55
N ILE A 527 6.82 5.44 -24.49
CA ILE A 527 6.55 6.84 -24.13
C ILE A 527 7.04 7.82 -25.21
N ALA A 528 8.06 7.44 -26.00
CA ALA A 528 8.57 8.25 -27.10
C ALA A 528 7.59 8.32 -28.28
N ALA A 529 6.98 7.18 -28.66
CA ALA A 529 5.95 7.14 -29.69
C ALA A 529 4.69 7.91 -29.26
N PHE A 530 4.31 7.77 -27.98
CA PHE A 530 3.24 8.57 -27.39
C PHE A 530 3.55 10.07 -27.48
N ALA A 531 4.71 10.51 -26.98
CA ALA A 531 5.09 11.92 -26.97
C ALA A 531 5.18 12.52 -28.40
N SER A 532 5.72 11.76 -29.36
CA SER A 532 5.77 12.21 -30.77
C SER A 532 4.39 12.38 -31.39
N ALA A 533 3.41 11.56 -31.00
CA ALA A 533 2.07 11.59 -31.58
C ALA A 533 1.15 12.61 -30.90
N THR A 534 1.34 12.86 -29.60
CA THR A 534 0.44 13.71 -28.80
C THR A 534 1.02 15.05 -28.39
N GLY A 535 2.35 15.21 -28.47
CA GLY A 535 3.06 16.36 -27.91
C GLY A 535 3.17 16.35 -26.38
N ILE A 536 2.68 15.30 -25.69
CA ILE A 536 2.74 15.18 -24.23
C ILE A 536 4.02 14.44 -23.82
N PRO A 537 5.01 15.12 -23.24
CA PRO A 537 6.18 14.45 -22.68
C PRO A 537 5.75 13.70 -21.42
N PHE A 538 5.72 12.36 -21.44
CA PHE A 538 5.34 11.52 -20.29
C PHE A 538 6.51 11.24 -19.32
N GLY A 539 7.74 11.64 -19.68
CA GLY A 539 8.90 11.42 -18.85
C GLY A 539 10.18 11.61 -19.63
N THR A 540 11.31 11.57 -18.93
CA THR A 540 12.59 11.37 -19.58
C THR A 540 12.67 9.91 -20.00
N VAL A 541 13.04 9.66 -21.26
CA VAL A 541 13.39 8.31 -21.68
C VAL A 541 14.63 7.93 -20.89
N THR A 542 14.46 7.31 -19.71
CA THR A 542 15.50 6.48 -19.15
C THR A 542 15.68 5.36 -20.15
N SER A 543 16.65 5.54 -21.04
CA SER A 543 17.04 4.53 -22.00
C SER A 543 17.17 3.23 -21.22
N THR A 544 16.31 2.25 -21.52
CA THR A 544 16.74 0.86 -21.43
C THR A 544 18.09 0.83 -22.14
N PRO A 545 19.20 0.41 -21.51
CA PRO A 545 20.50 0.56 -22.13
C PRO A 545 20.44 -0.18 -23.47
N PRO A 546 20.57 0.51 -24.61
CA PRO A 546 20.49 -0.16 -25.89
C PRO A 546 21.67 -1.15 -26.00
N THR A 547 21.48 -2.31 -26.60
CA THR A 547 22.61 -3.16 -27.00
C THR A 547 23.59 -2.31 -27.82
N ASN A 548 24.81 -2.13 -27.29
CA ASN A 548 26.01 -1.42 -27.81
C ASN A 548 25.79 -0.16 -28.66
N HIS A 549 26.26 1.00 -28.17
CA HIS A 549 26.22 2.24 -28.94
C HIS A 549 27.55 2.95 -29.18
N LEU A 550 28.69 2.54 -28.64
CA LEU A 550 29.94 3.27 -28.83
C LEU A 550 31.11 2.32 -29.09
N THR A 551 32.03 2.76 -29.97
CA THR A 551 33.21 2.02 -30.42
C THR A 551 34.09 1.63 -29.24
N ASP A 552 34.61 0.40 -29.28
CA ASP A 552 35.45 -0.22 -28.24
C ASP A 552 36.50 0.75 -27.65
N PRO A 553 36.46 1.05 -26.33
CA PRO A 553 37.42 1.93 -25.65
C PRO A 553 38.79 1.29 -25.37
N GLY A 554 39.05 0.07 -25.86
CA GLY A 554 40.33 -0.64 -25.74
C GLY A 554 40.46 -1.51 -24.49
N PHE A 555 39.34 -1.91 -23.87
CA PHE A 555 39.33 -2.86 -22.75
C PHE A 555 39.55 -4.32 -23.20
N GLU A 556 39.35 -4.60 -24.49
CA GLU A 556 39.34 -5.93 -25.10
C GLU A 556 40.72 -6.52 -25.42
N ALA A 557 41.79 -5.75 -25.18
CA ALA A 557 43.16 -6.21 -25.37
C ALA A 557 43.65 -6.97 -24.13
N ASN A 558 44.49 -8.00 -24.34
CA ASN A 558 45.20 -8.67 -23.26
C ASN A 558 46.73 -8.59 -23.50
N PRO A 559 47.48 -7.78 -22.73
CA PRO A 559 47.03 -6.94 -21.61
C PRO A 559 46.16 -5.74 -22.04
N PRO A 560 45.36 -5.16 -21.14
CA PRO A 560 44.48 -4.03 -21.47
C PRO A 560 45.29 -2.81 -21.89
N VAL A 561 44.77 -2.03 -22.84
CA VAL A 561 45.47 -0.83 -23.36
C VAL A 561 45.43 0.33 -22.34
N TRP A 562 44.54 0.24 -21.34
CA TRP A 562 44.43 1.21 -20.25
C TRP A 562 45.57 1.09 -19.24
N GLY A 563 46.09 2.23 -18.80
CA GLY A 563 47.12 2.33 -17.77
C GLY A 563 46.54 2.38 -16.35
N THR A 564 47.39 2.14 -15.34
CA THR A 564 47.00 2.28 -13.94
C THR A 564 46.84 3.75 -13.53
N PHE A 565 45.85 4.03 -12.69
CA PHE A 565 45.68 5.30 -12.00
C PHE A 565 45.88 5.09 -10.49
N GLY A 566 47.04 5.51 -9.99
CA GLY A 566 47.45 5.31 -8.59
C GLY A 566 48.54 4.24 -8.42
N PRO A 567 49.38 4.34 -7.37
CA PRO A 567 50.64 3.57 -7.25
C PRO A 567 50.46 2.08 -6.92
N ALA A 568 49.25 1.61 -6.57
CA ALA A 568 49.00 0.25 -6.13
C ALA A 568 47.79 -0.40 -6.82
N THR A 569 47.50 -0.01 -8.06
CA THR A 569 46.35 -0.51 -8.83
C THR A 569 46.68 -1.79 -9.59
N VAL A 570 45.74 -2.73 -9.58
CA VAL A 570 45.73 -3.95 -10.40
C VAL A 570 44.58 -3.83 -11.40
N LEU A 571 44.90 -4.04 -12.68
CA LEU A 571 43.94 -4.03 -13.78
C LEU A 571 43.87 -5.44 -14.37
N THR A 572 42.68 -6.03 -14.36
CA THR A 572 42.43 -7.39 -14.87
C THR A 572 41.30 -7.35 -15.88
N PRO A 573 41.53 -7.67 -17.16
CA PRO A 573 40.44 -7.89 -18.10
C PRO A 573 39.59 -9.08 -17.63
N VAL A 574 38.28 -8.91 -17.59
CA VAL A 574 37.34 -9.93 -17.14
C VAL A 574 36.17 -10.05 -18.10
N SER A 575 35.73 -11.28 -18.34
CA SER A 575 34.48 -11.50 -19.05
C SER A 575 33.31 -11.37 -18.07
N THR A 576 32.65 -10.23 -18.11
CA THR A 576 31.40 -9.96 -17.36
C THR A 576 30.49 -9.19 -18.30
N ALA A 577 29.22 -9.55 -18.46
CA ALA A 577 28.42 -8.89 -19.50
C ALA A 577 28.09 -7.42 -19.14
N ARG A 578 28.60 -6.46 -19.93
CA ARG A 578 27.88 -5.84 -21.05
C ARG A 578 28.81 -5.67 -22.27
N THR A 579 28.75 -6.62 -23.20
CA THR A 579 29.83 -6.97 -24.15
C THR A 579 30.08 -6.02 -25.33
N GLY A 580 31.10 -5.19 -25.18
CA GLY A 580 32.10 -5.06 -26.23
C GLY A 580 32.81 -6.40 -26.50
N ALA A 581 33.34 -7.05 -25.45
CA ALA A 581 33.65 -8.48 -25.26
C ALA A 581 34.27 -8.78 -23.85
N GLN A 582 34.74 -7.78 -23.08
CA GLN A 582 35.41 -7.84 -21.77
C GLN A 582 35.25 -6.50 -21.03
N ALA A 583 35.14 -6.54 -19.70
CA ALA A 583 35.22 -5.37 -18.83
C ALA A 583 36.60 -5.30 -18.15
N LEU A 584 36.99 -4.13 -17.67
CA LEU A 584 38.20 -3.96 -16.87
C LEU A 584 37.87 -4.01 -15.37
N GLN A 585 38.38 -5.02 -14.67
CA GLN A 585 38.34 -5.06 -13.21
C GLN A 585 39.50 -4.27 -12.61
N ILE A 586 39.17 -3.31 -11.75
CA ILE A 586 40.09 -2.47 -10.98
C ILE A 586 40.09 -2.98 -9.53
N ALA A 587 41.26 -3.41 -9.08
CA ALA A 587 41.54 -3.79 -7.70
C ALA A 587 42.80 -3.07 -7.19
N THR A 588 43.18 -3.31 -5.93
CA THR A 588 44.41 -2.74 -5.36
C THR A 588 45.17 -3.74 -4.49
N THR A 589 46.49 -3.58 -4.42
CA THR A 589 47.38 -4.24 -3.46
C THR A 589 47.83 -3.32 -2.31
N GLY A 590 47.43 -2.04 -2.31
CA GLY A 590 47.88 -1.04 -1.35
C GLY A 590 47.07 -1.04 -0.04
N THR A 591 47.74 -0.88 1.10
CA THR A 591 47.14 -0.69 2.43
C THR A 591 47.52 0.70 2.97
N PRO A 592 46.66 1.52 3.62
CA PRO A 592 45.19 1.49 3.88
C PRO A 592 44.37 2.15 2.73
N PRO A 593 43.03 2.40 2.76
CA PRO A 593 42.23 2.69 1.56
C PRO A 593 42.90 3.68 0.60
N VAL A 594 43.17 3.23 -0.62
CA VAL A 594 43.92 3.99 -1.60
C VAL A 594 43.02 4.48 -2.72
N THR A 595 43.45 5.59 -3.33
CA THR A 595 42.95 5.99 -4.64
C THR A 595 43.56 5.08 -5.70
N ALA A 596 42.73 4.24 -6.31
CA ALA A 596 43.12 3.32 -7.37
C ALA A 596 42.09 3.30 -8.50
N GLY A 597 42.57 3.18 -9.74
CA GLY A 597 41.76 3.33 -10.94
C GLY A 597 42.44 2.90 -12.23
N ALA A 598 41.77 3.13 -13.35
CA ALA A 598 42.31 2.98 -14.68
C ALA A 598 42.32 4.34 -15.41
N THR A 599 43.27 4.55 -16.31
CA THR A 599 43.36 5.75 -17.15
C THR A 599 43.52 5.37 -18.63
N SER A 600 42.83 6.10 -19.51
CA SER A 600 42.78 5.82 -20.95
C SER A 600 44.16 5.94 -21.62
N PRO A 601 44.46 5.14 -22.66
CA PRO A 601 45.70 5.28 -23.43
C PRO A 601 45.77 6.61 -24.20
N SER A 602 46.98 7.14 -24.35
CA SER A 602 47.23 8.38 -25.08
C SER A 602 47.42 8.12 -26.59
N PRO A 603 46.95 9.00 -27.52
CA PRO A 603 46.27 10.27 -27.28
C PRO A 603 44.89 10.29 -27.96
N GLN A 604 43.82 9.88 -27.26
CA GLN A 604 42.52 9.79 -27.93
C GLN A 604 41.77 11.12 -28.08
N LEU A 605 42.26 12.25 -27.54
CA LEU A 605 41.63 13.55 -27.80
C LEU A 605 42.59 14.74 -27.61
N ARG A 606 42.59 15.67 -28.59
CA ARG A 606 43.21 17.00 -28.52
C ARG A 606 42.16 18.04 -28.18
N THR A 607 42.43 18.88 -27.19
CA THR A 607 41.47 19.89 -26.75
C THR A 607 41.33 21.05 -27.75
N VAL A 608 40.19 21.73 -27.71
CA VAL A 608 39.94 23.01 -28.37
C VAL A 608 39.48 23.98 -27.28
N ALA A 609 40.17 25.11 -27.14
CA ALA A 609 39.86 26.12 -26.13
C ALA A 609 38.38 26.54 -26.20
N GLY A 610 37.71 26.59 -25.04
CA GLY A 610 36.30 26.93 -24.91
C GLY A 610 35.31 25.80 -25.25
N ARG A 611 35.78 24.65 -25.75
CA ARG A 611 34.94 23.49 -26.05
C ARG A 611 34.68 22.66 -24.80
N THR A 612 33.44 22.22 -24.63
CA THR A 612 33.03 21.36 -23.51
C THR A 612 33.06 19.89 -23.92
N TYR A 613 33.86 19.12 -23.20
CA TYR A 613 33.99 17.68 -23.30
C TYR A 613 33.11 17.02 -22.24
N THR A 614 32.43 15.94 -22.62
CA THR A 614 31.64 15.08 -21.75
C THR A 614 32.29 13.70 -21.72
N ALA A 615 32.69 13.28 -20.51
CA ALA A 615 33.16 11.95 -20.23
C ALA A 615 32.06 11.10 -19.60
N SER A 616 32.02 9.81 -19.93
CA SER A 616 31.18 8.84 -19.22
C SER A 616 31.85 7.48 -19.14
N CYS A 617 31.56 6.72 -18.08
CA CYS A 617 31.96 5.32 -17.93
C CYS A 617 30.84 4.53 -17.26
N TRP A 618 30.64 3.28 -17.66
CA TRP A 618 29.79 2.35 -16.93
C TRP A 618 30.61 1.61 -15.89
N VAL A 619 30.11 1.59 -14.67
CA VAL A 619 30.80 1.00 -13.52
C VAL A 619 29.87 0.11 -12.72
N ARG A 620 30.40 -1.00 -12.20
CA ARG A 620 29.69 -1.93 -11.33
C ARG A 620 30.63 -2.39 -10.24
N SER A 621 30.10 -2.76 -9.08
CA SER A 621 30.89 -3.42 -8.05
C SER A 621 30.05 -4.45 -7.33
N ALA A 622 30.65 -5.59 -6.99
CA ALA A 622 30.01 -6.60 -6.17
C ALA A 622 29.80 -6.14 -4.71
N SER A 623 30.44 -5.05 -4.30
CA SER A 623 30.35 -4.51 -2.94
C SER A 623 30.10 -3.01 -3.00
N ARG A 624 29.45 -2.47 -1.96
CA ARG A 624 29.11 -1.06 -1.93
C ARG A 624 30.37 -0.19 -1.94
N ILE A 625 30.53 0.61 -2.99
CA ILE A 625 31.67 1.53 -3.14
C ILE A 625 31.28 2.75 -3.97
N THR A 626 31.97 3.86 -3.80
CA THR A 626 31.78 5.06 -4.62
C THR A 626 32.80 5.08 -5.75
N ALA A 627 32.34 5.16 -7.00
CA ALA A 627 33.17 5.33 -8.19
C ALA A 627 33.12 6.78 -8.70
N ARG A 628 34.23 7.25 -9.26
CA ARG A 628 34.40 8.60 -9.83
C ARG A 628 35.09 8.50 -11.19
N ILE A 629 34.92 9.55 -11.99
CA ILE A 629 35.77 9.78 -13.17
C ILE A 629 36.41 11.17 -13.09
N ARG A 630 37.55 11.32 -13.76
CA ARG A 630 38.35 12.53 -13.81
C ARG A 630 38.90 12.78 -15.19
N VAL A 631 38.97 14.05 -15.56
CA VAL A 631 39.80 14.53 -16.68
C VAL A 631 40.70 15.67 -16.22
N GLN A 632 41.82 15.88 -16.91
CA GLN A 632 42.74 16.99 -16.66
C GLN A 632 43.50 17.30 -17.94
N GLU A 633 43.70 18.59 -18.23
CA GLU A 633 44.48 19.01 -19.40
C GLU A 633 45.98 18.90 -19.12
N TYR A 634 46.70 18.30 -20.08
CA TYR A 634 48.15 18.24 -20.09
C TYR A 634 48.70 18.75 -21.43
N THR A 635 49.83 19.45 -21.40
CA THR A 635 50.56 19.75 -22.63
C THR A 635 50.97 18.45 -23.34
N PRO A 636 51.35 18.48 -24.63
CA PRO A 636 51.88 17.31 -25.33
C PRO A 636 53.08 16.63 -24.63
N ASN A 637 53.78 17.37 -23.75
CA ASN A 637 54.90 16.88 -22.94
C ASN A 637 54.48 16.50 -21.50
N TRP A 638 53.19 16.28 -21.25
CA TRP A 638 52.63 15.86 -19.95
C TRP A 638 52.80 16.85 -18.80
N GLN A 639 52.92 18.15 -19.09
CA GLN A 639 52.84 19.18 -18.05
C GLN A 639 51.37 19.52 -17.78
N ALA A 640 50.94 19.47 -16.52
CA ALA A 640 49.57 19.81 -16.15
C ALA A 640 49.26 21.27 -16.46
N VAL A 641 48.16 21.51 -17.18
CA VAL A 641 47.68 22.85 -17.57
C VAL A 641 46.57 23.32 -16.63
N THR A 642 45.69 22.40 -16.24
CA THR A 642 44.61 22.65 -15.29
C THR A 642 44.75 21.79 -14.03
N GLY A 643 44.09 22.21 -12.95
CA GLY A 643 43.75 21.29 -11.87
C GLY A 643 42.77 20.22 -12.37
N PRO A 644 42.73 19.04 -11.74
CA PRO A 644 41.83 17.99 -12.19
C PRO A 644 40.37 18.33 -11.94
N THR A 645 39.52 17.95 -12.90
CA THR A 645 38.07 18.00 -12.73
C THR A 645 37.59 16.59 -12.41
N GLU A 646 36.88 16.40 -11.29
CA GLU A 646 36.36 15.10 -10.85
C GLU A 646 34.84 15.13 -10.75
N SER A 647 34.19 14.00 -11.03
CA SER A 647 32.73 13.87 -10.87
C SER A 647 32.33 13.81 -9.38
N ALA A 648 31.05 14.09 -9.08
CA ALA A 648 30.51 14.09 -7.70
C ALA A 648 30.57 12.72 -6.98
N GLY A 649 30.85 11.64 -7.72
CA GLY A 649 30.93 10.28 -7.22
C GLY A 649 29.57 9.56 -7.22
N VAL A 650 29.55 8.33 -7.71
CA VAL A 650 28.35 7.49 -7.79
C VAL A 650 28.52 6.30 -6.86
N THR A 651 27.57 6.11 -5.94
CA THR A 651 27.59 4.97 -5.01
C THR A 651 26.96 3.76 -5.68
N LEU A 652 27.77 2.71 -5.85
CA LEU A 652 27.39 1.44 -6.46
C LEU A 652 26.76 0.57 -5.37
N ALA A 653 25.44 0.65 -5.20
CA ALA A 653 24.74 0.04 -4.06
C ALA A 653 24.19 -1.36 -4.34
N ASP A 654 23.95 -1.70 -5.62
CA ASP A 654 23.43 -2.99 -6.06
C ASP A 654 24.50 -3.74 -6.87
N PRO A 655 24.89 -4.96 -6.44
CA PRO A 655 25.91 -5.75 -7.11
C PRO A 655 25.53 -6.23 -8.50
N ASN A 656 24.27 -6.08 -8.95
CA ASN A 656 23.80 -6.48 -10.28
C ASN A 656 23.54 -5.31 -11.22
N THR A 657 23.68 -4.07 -10.74
CA THR A 657 23.41 -2.87 -11.54
C THR A 657 24.70 -2.24 -12.04
N TRP A 658 24.75 -1.94 -13.33
CA TRP A 658 25.74 -1.03 -13.91
C TRP A 658 25.26 0.41 -13.74
N TYR A 659 26.13 1.26 -13.22
CA TYR A 659 25.87 2.68 -13.01
C TYR A 659 26.69 3.49 -14.01
N GLN A 660 26.13 4.57 -14.55
CA GLN A 660 26.90 5.49 -15.38
C GLN A 660 27.46 6.61 -14.50
N VAL A 661 28.77 6.85 -14.60
CA VAL A 661 29.42 8.03 -14.03
C VAL A 661 29.68 9.00 -15.17
N THR A 662 29.32 10.27 -15.00
CA THR A 662 29.52 11.32 -16.00
C THR A 662 30.28 12.51 -15.44
N LEU A 663 30.93 13.26 -16.34
CA LEU A 663 31.69 14.46 -16.02
C LEU A 663 31.70 15.37 -17.26
N THR A 664 31.54 16.67 -17.06
CA THR A 664 31.77 17.69 -18.10
C THR A 664 33.01 18.52 -17.77
N HIS A 665 33.77 18.90 -18.79
CA HIS A 665 34.97 19.71 -18.66
C HIS A 665 35.11 20.65 -19.86
N THR A 666 35.20 21.95 -19.62
CA THR A 666 35.46 22.95 -20.66
C THR A 666 36.95 23.21 -20.77
N ALA A 667 37.54 22.92 -21.92
CA ALA A 667 38.97 23.07 -22.11
C ALA A 667 39.38 24.55 -22.11
N THR A 668 40.49 24.83 -21.45
CA THR A 668 41.06 26.17 -21.27
C THR A 668 42.00 26.55 -22.39
N THR A 669 42.67 25.57 -23.01
CA THR A 669 43.61 25.80 -24.12
C THR A 669 43.45 24.71 -25.19
N SER A 670 43.90 25.01 -26.41
CA SER A 670 43.84 24.08 -27.54
C SER A 670 45.09 23.20 -27.61
N ASP A 671 44.97 22.04 -28.26
CA ASP A 671 46.06 21.08 -28.54
C ASP A 671 46.68 20.40 -27.29
N ASN A 672 45.97 20.40 -26.16
CA ASN A 672 46.35 19.61 -24.99
C ASN A 672 45.82 18.17 -25.08
N LEU A 673 46.46 17.29 -24.32
CA LEU A 673 46.00 15.95 -23.98
C LEU A 673 44.92 16.03 -22.89
N LEU A 674 43.88 15.21 -23.02
CA LEU A 674 42.79 15.10 -22.03
C LEU A 674 42.50 13.63 -21.67
N PRO A 675 43.34 12.97 -20.86
CA PRO A 675 43.10 11.59 -20.45
C PRO A 675 41.86 11.45 -19.55
N LEU A 676 41.10 10.37 -19.76
CA LEU A 676 39.97 9.97 -18.92
C LEU A 676 40.45 8.93 -17.90
N SER A 677 40.23 9.21 -16.62
CA SER A 677 40.50 8.26 -15.53
C SER A 677 39.22 7.89 -14.79
N VAL A 678 39.10 6.63 -14.38
CA VAL A 678 37.99 6.06 -13.61
C VAL A 678 38.55 5.37 -12.38
N PHE A 679 38.06 5.71 -11.19
CA PHE A 679 38.71 5.33 -9.94
C PHE A 679 37.76 5.35 -8.75
N SER A 680 38.24 4.84 -7.61
CA SER A 680 37.66 5.09 -6.29
C SER A 680 38.75 5.47 -5.31
N HIS A 681 38.43 6.33 -4.35
CA HIS A 681 39.34 6.72 -3.26
C HIS A 681 39.47 5.66 -2.17
N ASN A 682 38.60 4.66 -2.14
CA ASN A 682 38.39 3.80 -0.99
C ASN A 682 38.61 2.31 -1.32
N LEU A 683 39.50 1.98 -2.27
CA LEU A 683 39.83 0.59 -2.57
C LEU A 683 40.79 0.03 -1.52
N THR A 684 40.57 -1.23 -1.12
CA THR A 684 41.43 -1.96 -0.17
C THR A 684 41.79 -3.34 -0.72
N PRO A 685 42.92 -3.96 -0.30
CA PRO A 685 43.30 -5.28 -0.77
C PRO A 685 42.31 -6.32 -0.25
N GLY A 686 41.81 -7.17 -1.15
CA GLY A 686 40.73 -8.13 -0.84
C GLY A 686 39.36 -7.50 -0.58
N GLY A 687 39.22 -6.18 -0.76
CA GLY A 687 37.97 -5.43 -0.61
C GLY A 687 37.16 -5.29 -1.91
N PRO A 688 36.29 -4.27 -2.01
CA PRO A 688 35.52 -4.01 -3.22
C PRO A 688 36.42 -3.81 -4.44
N THR A 689 35.95 -4.24 -5.60
CA THR A 689 36.59 -3.96 -6.90
C THR A 689 35.63 -3.19 -7.79
N LEU A 690 36.14 -2.42 -8.75
CA LEU A 690 35.30 -1.82 -9.79
C LEU A 690 35.37 -2.66 -11.05
N LEU A 691 34.24 -3.01 -11.64
CA LEU A 691 34.14 -3.41 -13.03
C LEU A 691 33.84 -2.15 -13.83
N VAL A 692 34.60 -1.91 -14.90
CA VAL A 692 34.43 -0.74 -15.76
C VAL A 692 34.29 -1.18 -17.20
N ASP A 693 33.34 -0.59 -17.90
CA ASP A 693 33.06 -0.86 -19.31
C ASP A 693 32.56 0.40 -20.02
N ASP A 694 32.57 0.39 -21.36
CA ASP A 694 31.96 1.42 -22.21
C ASP A 694 32.31 2.88 -21.82
N CYS A 695 33.60 3.16 -21.59
CA CYS A 695 34.06 4.52 -21.30
C CYS A 695 34.16 5.37 -22.57
N THR A 696 33.69 6.62 -22.52
CA THR A 696 33.77 7.56 -23.63
C THR A 696 34.15 8.96 -23.18
N LEU A 697 34.85 9.68 -24.06
CA LEU A 697 35.17 11.09 -23.92
C LEU A 697 34.89 11.77 -25.26
N ASN A 698 33.80 12.56 -25.31
CA ASN A 698 33.37 13.26 -26.51
C ASN A 698 33.34 14.75 -26.23
N GLY A 699 33.77 15.59 -27.16
CA GLY A 699 33.56 17.03 -27.07
C GLY A 699 33.30 17.62 -28.42
#